data_AF-A0A3M1BJ65-F1
#
_entry.id   AF-A0A3M1BJ65-F1
#
_cell.length_a   1.000
_cell.length_b   1.000
_cell.length_c   1.000
_cell.angle_alpha   90.00
_cell.angle_beta   90.00
_cell.angle_gamma   90.00
#
_symmetry.space_group_name_H-M   'P 1'
#
loop_
_entity.id
_entity.type
_entity.pdbx_description
1 polymer ?
#
loop_
_entity_poly.entity_id
_entity_poly.type
_entity_poly.pdbx_seq_one_letter_code
_entity_poly.pdbx_strand_id
1 'polypeptide(L)'
;ELEAIASDEDGDAITYCWEQVDLGPVSQLGTPIASAPSFRSWDPTTTPVRTFPKMSTVLSNGSDITEVLPTYSRDFTFRVTVRDNNMSEDAGGITWQDVKFKATDSAGPFKVTYPNSNLDNVQAGQQVTVTWDVANTDNNKVNCQSVNILLSVNGGSAFNIPLAISTPNDGSETVFIPDVTTSSARIRIEAADNIFFDVSNQNFSIEPADEPGLAFSFAPQFQQVCVPDIAEVTINTQSILNFDQPVSFEIIDGLPADVQVSFSANPVMPGESTTLTADMTSVADDGSFTATLQTIAGGDTILSELYFNIVNNDFTALALEGPADGESGLGVLPEFSWTDLPQADVVNFQLSTTPFFAPDDIVEEAYNLTDSYYVPTVGLDENTVYYWRIQPGNECGLADFTLPATFQTRTVTCTPFVSSDVPKSISAIGTPTVSSVLPIISSGTISDINVSKLKGTHDALPHIAASLVSPSGTEVVLFSGICGNTQAFDLGLDDEAAFDVADNCPPINGIKYRPQNPLAAFKGENTLGEWTMNIKVINNDGQGGTFEAWGVEFCASIEPEHPFLVKNDTMPVPPLDTRTLYNIYLNVQDADDVADDLQFTIVVATKDGYIARDGVQLGVGDHFTMRDIHQERITYTNTNPDALFDFFTFIVQDGQGGFMGTPKFNIVIDPDAPVATNEALPDGVDLVLFPNPASNLLRLALTEPLDETAYLQITDLRGSVLWKQPETDLRTAVNIDVSDLPNGLYLLQLRTNSGAIARKFTVMR
;
A
#
# COMPACT_ATOMS: atom_id res chain seq x y z
N GLU A 1 34.59 3.87 -2.25
CA GLU A 1 34.85 5.33 -2.24
C GLU A 1 33.52 6.03 -1.95
N LEU A 2 33.51 7.21 -1.35
CA LEU A 2 32.26 7.96 -1.09
C LEU A 2 32.34 9.35 -1.74
N GLU A 3 31.23 9.80 -2.31
CA GLU A 3 31.07 11.09 -2.97
C GLU A 3 29.81 11.80 -2.46
N ALA A 4 29.84 13.13 -2.42
CA ALA A 4 28.71 13.96 -2.03
C ALA A 4 28.56 15.14 -3.00
N ILE A 5 27.32 15.55 -3.23
CA ILE A 5 27.00 16.76 -3.99
C ILE A 5 26.42 17.77 -3.01
N ALA A 6 26.95 18.98 -3.04
CA ALA A 6 26.41 20.10 -2.28
C ALA A 6 26.51 21.37 -3.11
N SER A 7 25.55 22.26 -2.92
CA SER A 7 25.51 23.59 -3.53
C SER A 7 25.52 24.64 -2.45
N ASP A 8 26.18 25.75 -2.75
CA ASP A 8 26.08 26.99 -1.98
C ASP A 8 25.45 28.07 -2.85
N GLU A 9 24.39 28.72 -2.36
CA GLU A 9 23.62 29.70 -3.15
C GLU A 9 24.38 31.03 -3.33
N ASP A 10 25.28 31.36 -2.40
CA ASP A 10 26.13 32.56 -2.45
C ASP A 10 27.38 32.37 -3.34
N GLY A 11 27.69 31.11 -3.71
CA GLY A 11 28.81 30.74 -4.56
C GLY A 11 30.15 30.69 -3.84
N ASP A 12 30.14 30.57 -2.52
CA ASP A 12 31.32 30.40 -1.67
C ASP A 12 31.97 29.03 -1.88
N ALA A 13 33.28 28.97 -1.58
CA ALA A 13 34.04 27.73 -1.70
C ALA A 13 33.73 26.79 -0.53
N ILE A 14 32.97 25.73 -0.80
CA ILE A 14 32.61 24.71 0.17
C ILE A 14 33.73 23.70 0.45
N THR A 15 33.79 23.19 1.68
CA THR A 15 34.68 22.10 2.10
C THR A 15 33.92 20.91 2.67
N TYR A 16 34.40 19.71 2.38
CA TYR A 16 33.81 18.43 2.72
C TYR A 16 34.67 17.70 3.75
N CYS A 17 34.03 17.12 4.76
CA CYS A 17 34.64 16.23 5.75
C CYS A 17 33.83 14.94 5.85
N TRP A 18 34.47 13.80 5.59
CA TRP A 18 33.86 12.48 5.67
C TRP A 18 34.33 11.75 6.91
N GLU A 19 33.41 11.23 7.72
CA GLU A 19 33.71 10.67 9.04
C GLU A 19 32.92 9.39 9.28
N GLN A 20 33.56 8.33 9.77
CA GLN A 20 32.83 7.20 10.31
C GLN A 20 32.25 7.61 11.68
N VAL A 21 30.94 7.45 11.86
CA VAL A 21 30.24 7.85 13.09
C VAL A 21 29.82 6.68 13.97
N ASP A 22 30.11 5.44 13.55
CA ASP A 22 29.93 4.27 14.40
C ASP A 22 30.88 4.35 15.60
N LEU A 23 30.33 4.45 16.82
CA LEU A 23 31.13 4.57 18.04
C LEU A 23 31.68 3.23 18.52
N GLY A 24 30.87 2.17 18.41
CA GLY A 24 31.20 0.81 18.80
C GLY A 24 31.78 0.62 20.22
N PRO A 25 32.26 -0.59 20.54
CA PRO A 25 33.00 -0.83 21.77
C PRO A 25 34.44 -0.28 21.68
N VAL A 26 35.09 -0.12 22.84
CA VAL A 26 36.51 0.25 22.89
C VAL A 26 37.38 -0.88 22.32
N SER A 27 38.22 -0.57 21.34
CA SER A 27 39.17 -1.49 20.71
C SER A 27 40.57 -0.88 20.58
N GLN A 28 41.57 -1.72 20.34
CA GLN A 28 42.91 -1.23 19.99
C GLN A 28 42.92 -0.66 18.57
N LEU A 29 43.63 0.46 18.38
CA LEU A 29 43.81 1.09 17.07
C LEU A 29 44.46 0.09 16.09
N GLY A 30 43.88 -0.04 14.89
CA GLY A 30 44.30 -1.01 13.89
C GLY A 30 43.60 -2.37 13.97
N THR A 31 42.83 -2.64 15.02
CA THR A 31 42.12 -3.92 15.22
C THR A 31 40.67 -3.66 15.68
N PRO A 32 39.81 -3.09 14.82
CA PRO A 32 38.43 -2.78 15.17
C PRO A 32 37.63 -4.05 15.42
N ILE A 33 36.81 -4.07 16.48
CA ILE A 33 35.88 -5.17 16.79
C ILE A 33 34.43 -4.66 16.73
N ALA A 34 33.50 -5.53 16.34
CA ALA A 34 32.09 -5.16 16.16
C ALA A 34 31.93 -3.87 15.34
N SER A 35 31.27 -2.84 15.87
CA SER A 35 31.07 -1.54 15.22
C SER A 35 32.13 -0.49 15.59
N ALA A 36 33.26 -0.86 16.21
CA ALA A 36 34.31 0.10 16.56
C ALA A 36 34.84 0.85 15.31
N PRO A 37 35.23 2.13 15.42
CA PRO A 37 35.74 2.92 14.31
C PRO A 37 36.92 2.24 13.61
N SER A 38 36.82 2.12 12.29
CA SER A 38 37.85 1.57 11.41
C SER A 38 38.60 2.65 10.62
N PHE A 39 37.97 3.82 10.43
CA PHE A 39 38.53 4.91 9.64
C PHE A 39 38.56 6.22 10.43
N ARG A 40 39.75 6.84 10.50
CA ARG A 40 39.92 8.15 11.15
C ARG A 40 39.26 9.29 10.36
N SER A 41 38.95 10.37 11.05
CA SER A 41 38.63 11.66 10.42
C SER A 41 39.89 12.37 9.90
N TRP A 42 39.72 13.18 8.86
CA TRP A 42 40.75 14.02 8.25
C TRP A 42 40.25 15.45 8.12
N ASP A 43 41.17 16.40 7.96
CA ASP A 43 40.82 17.81 7.77
C ASP A 43 39.92 18.00 6.54
N PRO A 44 38.96 18.95 6.58
CA PRO A 44 38.07 19.22 5.46
C PRO A 44 38.84 19.60 4.18
N THR A 45 38.35 19.16 3.02
CA THR A 45 38.95 19.47 1.71
C THR A 45 37.92 20.02 0.73
N THR A 46 38.35 20.65 -0.36
CA THR A 46 37.43 21.09 -1.42
C THR A 46 36.95 19.95 -2.32
N THR A 47 37.49 18.74 -2.14
CA THR A 47 37.13 17.56 -2.94
C THR A 47 35.90 16.88 -2.32
N PRO A 48 34.81 16.65 -3.08
CA PRO A 48 33.61 15.97 -2.58
C PRO A 48 33.83 14.49 -2.30
N VAL A 49 34.86 13.91 -2.91
CA VAL A 49 35.18 12.47 -2.89
C VAL A 49 36.19 12.13 -1.80
N ARG A 50 35.95 11.03 -1.06
CA ARG A 50 36.94 10.39 -0.19
C ARG A 50 37.08 8.90 -0.47
N THR A 51 38.32 8.49 -0.74
CA THR A 51 38.74 7.10 -0.83
C THR A 51 39.06 6.52 0.56
N PHE A 52 38.73 5.25 0.79
CA PHE A 52 38.97 4.53 2.03
C PHE A 52 39.64 3.17 1.76
N PRO A 53 40.91 2.95 2.17
CA PRO A 53 41.86 3.94 2.71
C PRO A 53 42.21 5.05 1.71
N LYS A 54 42.93 6.07 2.15
CA LYS A 54 43.44 7.13 1.27
C LYS A 54 44.14 6.56 0.03
N MET A 55 43.88 7.16 -1.13
CA MET A 55 44.43 6.71 -2.41
C MET A 55 45.96 6.55 -2.41
N SER A 56 46.70 7.39 -1.69
CA SER A 56 48.16 7.24 -1.54
C SER A 56 48.56 5.90 -0.90
N THR A 57 47.78 5.41 0.07
CA THR A 57 47.99 4.12 0.70
C THR A 57 47.71 3.00 -0.28
N VAL A 58 46.61 3.09 -1.03
CA VAL A 58 46.22 2.15 -2.10
C VAL A 58 47.32 2.04 -3.16
N LEU A 59 47.77 3.15 -3.75
CA LEU A 59 48.79 3.16 -4.82
C LEU A 59 50.15 2.61 -4.39
N SER A 60 50.49 2.75 -3.10
CA SER A 60 51.71 2.22 -2.52
C SER A 60 51.64 0.73 -2.14
N ASN A 61 50.46 0.10 -2.29
CA ASN A 61 50.14 -1.23 -1.75
C ASN A 61 50.43 -1.31 -0.24
N GLY A 62 50.19 -0.20 0.47
CA GLY A 62 50.53 -0.01 1.87
C GLY A 62 49.38 -0.38 2.82
N SER A 63 49.61 -0.18 4.12
CA SER A 63 48.59 -0.29 5.16
C SER A 63 48.69 0.87 6.14
N ASP A 64 47.54 1.27 6.69
CA ASP A 64 47.44 2.31 7.71
C ASP A 64 46.60 1.79 8.88
N ILE A 65 47.18 1.77 10.08
CA ILE A 65 46.49 1.30 11.30
C ILE A 65 45.29 2.19 11.68
N THR A 66 45.16 3.35 11.04
CA THR A 66 44.07 4.30 11.27
C THR A 66 42.97 4.25 10.19
N GLU A 67 43.16 3.44 9.14
CA GLU A 67 42.19 3.20 8.07
C GLU A 67 42.23 1.71 7.70
N VAL A 68 41.45 0.90 8.40
CA VAL A 68 41.46 -0.56 8.28
C VAL A 68 40.22 -1.05 7.55
N LEU A 69 40.42 -1.75 6.43
CA LEU A 69 39.32 -2.43 5.71
C LEU A 69 38.71 -3.55 6.59
N PRO A 70 37.39 -3.76 6.54
CA PRO A 70 36.72 -4.78 7.34
C PRO A 70 37.19 -6.20 6.96
N THR A 71 37.36 -7.07 7.97
CA THR A 71 37.70 -8.50 7.77
C THR A 71 36.59 -9.44 8.25
N TYR A 72 35.44 -8.88 8.65
CA TYR A 72 34.25 -9.58 9.11
C TYR A 72 33.02 -8.79 8.68
N SER A 73 31.88 -9.46 8.59
CA SER A 73 30.61 -8.82 8.24
C SER A 73 30.21 -7.77 9.29
N ARG A 74 29.93 -6.53 8.88
CA ARG A 74 29.53 -5.43 9.76
C ARG A 74 28.84 -4.29 9.02
N ASP A 75 28.10 -3.49 9.77
CA ASP A 75 27.49 -2.26 9.26
C ASP A 75 28.46 -1.07 9.41
N PHE A 76 28.34 -0.12 8.49
CA PHE A 76 29.05 1.15 8.50
C PHE A 76 28.05 2.30 8.41
N THR A 77 28.29 3.32 9.24
CA THR A 77 27.65 4.63 9.13
C THR A 77 28.73 5.68 8.92
N PHE A 78 28.70 6.34 7.78
CA PHE A 78 29.53 7.50 7.47
C PHE A 78 28.69 8.76 7.43
N ARG A 79 29.29 9.89 7.80
CA ARG A 79 28.73 11.23 7.68
C ARG A 79 29.60 12.06 6.76
N VAL A 80 28.98 12.74 5.80
CA VAL A 80 29.60 13.90 5.14
C VAL A 80 29.13 15.16 5.84
N THR A 81 30.06 16.04 6.18
CA THR A 81 29.80 17.39 6.68
C THR A 81 30.35 18.40 5.69
N VAL A 82 29.49 19.28 5.20
CA VAL A 82 29.83 20.34 4.24
C VAL A 82 29.77 21.70 4.94
N ARG A 83 30.79 22.54 4.73
CA ARG A 83 30.92 23.88 5.30
C ARG A 83 31.13 24.89 4.19
N ASP A 84 30.38 25.99 4.22
CA ASP A 84 30.50 27.10 3.26
C ASP A 84 31.79 27.91 3.40
N ASN A 85 32.43 27.85 4.57
CA ASN A 85 33.61 28.63 4.94
C ASN A 85 33.39 30.16 4.82
N ASN A 86 32.15 30.63 4.92
CA ASN A 86 31.87 32.05 4.91
C ASN A 86 32.36 32.68 6.23
N MET A 87 33.33 33.58 6.11
CA MET A 87 33.99 34.23 7.25
C MET A 87 33.26 35.47 7.77
N SER A 88 32.14 35.85 7.16
CA SER A 88 31.38 37.01 7.61
C SER A 88 30.73 36.71 8.97
N GLU A 89 30.81 37.68 9.90
CA GLU A 89 30.08 37.61 11.17
C GLU A 89 28.60 37.40 10.84
N ASP A 90 28.06 36.23 11.19
CA ASP A 90 26.66 35.76 10.97
C ASP A 90 26.33 35.06 9.63
N ALA A 91 27.29 34.68 8.79
CA ALA A 91 27.01 34.05 7.49
C ALA A 91 27.48 32.59 7.31
N GLY A 92 28.03 31.94 8.34
CA GLY A 92 28.54 30.57 8.21
C GLY A 92 27.45 29.48 8.23
N GLY A 93 27.44 28.66 7.20
CA GLY A 93 26.53 27.54 6.94
C GLY A 93 27.23 26.18 7.06
N ILE A 94 26.49 25.23 7.65
CA ILE A 94 26.90 23.83 7.77
C ILE A 94 25.72 22.92 7.46
N THR A 95 25.97 21.88 6.68
CA THR A 95 25.01 20.79 6.46
C THR A 95 25.73 19.45 6.57
N TRP A 96 24.98 18.39 6.84
CA TRP A 96 25.52 17.03 6.87
C TRP A 96 24.49 16.00 6.45
N GLN A 97 24.98 14.87 5.95
CA GLN A 97 24.16 13.71 5.59
C GLN A 97 24.87 12.43 6.02
N ASP A 98 24.09 11.47 6.53
CA ASP A 98 24.56 10.14 6.88
C ASP A 98 24.32 9.17 5.71
N VAL A 99 25.29 8.31 5.44
CA VAL A 99 25.20 7.18 4.52
C VAL A 99 25.48 5.89 5.28
N LYS A 100 24.65 4.88 5.06
CA LYS A 100 24.72 3.58 5.73
C LYS A 100 24.84 2.48 4.71
N PHE A 101 25.75 1.54 4.96
CA PHE A 101 25.96 0.38 4.10
C PHE A 101 26.56 -0.77 4.91
N LYS A 102 26.62 -1.96 4.32
CA LYS A 102 27.12 -3.17 4.96
C LYS A 102 28.38 -3.66 4.27
N ALA A 103 29.26 -4.29 5.04
CA ALA A 103 30.38 -5.07 4.55
C ALA A 103 30.17 -6.54 4.92
N THR A 104 30.70 -7.44 4.10
CA THR A 104 30.62 -8.89 4.29
C THR A 104 32.00 -9.53 4.18
N ASP A 105 32.28 -10.53 5.01
CA ASP A 105 33.46 -11.41 4.91
C ASP A 105 33.27 -12.60 3.97
N SER A 106 32.06 -12.80 3.46
CA SER A 106 31.80 -13.82 2.43
C SER A 106 32.15 -13.39 1.00
N ALA A 107 32.69 -12.19 0.81
CA ALA A 107 33.20 -11.68 -0.46
C ALA A 107 34.52 -10.93 -0.25
N GLY A 108 35.33 -10.87 -1.31
CA GLY A 108 36.62 -10.20 -1.34
C GLY A 108 37.82 -11.08 -0.93
N PRO A 109 39.04 -10.56 -1.11
CA PRO A 109 39.35 -9.25 -1.69
C PRO A 109 39.21 -9.24 -3.21
N PHE A 110 38.47 -8.24 -3.74
CA PHE A 110 38.42 -7.90 -5.16
C PHE A 110 39.79 -7.38 -5.62
N LYS A 111 40.31 -7.85 -6.76
CA LYS A 111 41.69 -7.52 -7.19
C LYS A 111 41.88 -7.40 -8.69
N VAL A 112 42.50 -6.33 -9.16
CA VAL A 112 43.04 -6.23 -10.52
C VAL A 112 44.20 -7.21 -10.67
N THR A 113 44.15 -8.04 -11.70
CA THR A 113 45.17 -9.07 -11.97
C THR A 113 45.99 -8.79 -13.21
N TYR A 114 45.46 -8.09 -14.21
CA TYR A 114 46.22 -7.66 -15.40
C TYR A 114 45.59 -6.43 -16.09
N PRO A 115 46.40 -5.46 -16.59
CA PRO A 115 47.83 -5.27 -16.35
C PRO A 115 48.14 -4.97 -14.88
N ASN A 116 49.23 -5.53 -14.37
CA ASN A 116 49.55 -5.47 -12.94
C ASN A 116 51.06 -5.54 -12.62
N SER A 117 51.91 -5.45 -13.64
CA SER A 117 53.36 -5.58 -13.55
C SER A 117 54.07 -4.46 -14.31
N ASN A 118 55.27 -4.10 -13.86
CA ASN A 118 56.15 -3.16 -14.58
C ASN A 118 56.82 -3.76 -15.82
N LEU A 119 56.63 -5.06 -16.06
CA LEU A 119 57.00 -5.74 -17.28
C LEU A 119 55.85 -5.79 -18.30
N ASP A 120 54.64 -5.43 -17.89
CA ASP A 120 53.51 -5.35 -18.81
C ASP A 120 53.71 -4.17 -19.74
N ASN A 121 53.59 -4.44 -21.04
CA ASN A 121 53.79 -3.49 -22.11
C ASN A 121 52.71 -3.70 -23.16
N VAL A 122 51.94 -2.64 -23.42
CA VAL A 122 50.83 -2.63 -24.38
C VAL A 122 51.04 -1.50 -25.36
N GLN A 123 50.50 -1.63 -26.56
CA GLN A 123 50.59 -0.58 -27.58
C GLN A 123 49.32 0.25 -27.61
N ALA A 124 49.46 1.55 -27.88
CA ALA A 124 48.32 2.40 -28.23
C ALA A 124 47.53 1.79 -29.40
N GLY A 125 46.20 1.81 -29.32
CA GLY A 125 45.29 1.20 -30.29
C GLY A 125 45.14 -0.32 -30.18
N GLN A 126 45.91 -0.99 -29.32
CA GLN A 126 45.82 -2.44 -29.15
C GLN A 126 44.57 -2.84 -28.35
N GLN A 127 43.95 -3.97 -28.72
CA GLN A 127 42.99 -4.66 -27.85
C GLN A 127 43.72 -5.39 -26.73
N VAL A 128 43.33 -5.11 -25.49
CA VAL A 128 43.92 -5.69 -24.28
C VAL A 128 42.79 -6.26 -23.43
N THR A 129 42.90 -7.54 -23.08
CA THR A 129 42.00 -8.16 -22.09
C THR A 129 42.48 -7.78 -20.69
N VAL A 130 41.76 -6.88 -20.04
CA VAL A 130 41.95 -6.53 -18.63
C VAL A 130 41.29 -7.63 -17.79
N THR A 131 41.93 -8.08 -16.70
CA THR A 131 41.39 -9.15 -15.85
C THR A 131 41.43 -8.82 -14.36
N TRP A 132 40.48 -9.35 -13.60
CA TRP A 132 40.37 -9.20 -12.15
C TRP A 132 39.81 -10.45 -11.46
N ASP A 133 40.02 -10.54 -10.15
CA ASP A 133 39.37 -11.51 -9.28
C ASP A 133 38.04 -10.93 -8.79
N VAL A 134 36.94 -11.48 -9.29
CA VAL A 134 35.56 -11.10 -8.92
C VAL A 134 35.32 -11.30 -7.41
N ALA A 135 35.98 -12.29 -6.80
CA ALA A 135 35.95 -12.53 -5.36
C ALA A 135 34.53 -12.57 -4.73
N ASN A 136 33.55 -13.20 -5.41
CA ASN A 136 32.14 -13.29 -4.99
C ASN A 136 31.44 -11.93 -4.82
N THR A 137 31.90 -10.87 -5.47
CA THR A 137 31.24 -9.54 -5.41
C THR A 137 29.99 -9.45 -6.28
N ASP A 138 29.83 -10.38 -7.21
CA ASP A 138 28.70 -10.60 -8.13
C ASP A 138 27.53 -11.38 -7.50
N ASN A 139 27.70 -11.94 -6.29
CA ASN A 139 26.64 -12.69 -5.62
C ASN A 139 25.52 -11.81 -5.04
N ASN A 140 24.43 -12.40 -4.57
CA ASN A 140 23.28 -11.70 -4.00
C ASN A 140 23.54 -10.89 -2.71
N LYS A 141 24.72 -11.00 -2.08
CA LYS A 141 25.05 -10.27 -0.86
C LYS A 141 25.73 -8.93 -1.15
N VAL A 142 26.72 -8.94 -2.04
CA VAL A 142 27.38 -7.71 -2.48
C VAL A 142 26.59 -7.10 -3.63
N ASN A 143 26.14 -7.93 -4.57
CA ASN A 143 25.27 -7.58 -5.69
C ASN A 143 25.85 -6.49 -6.60
N CYS A 144 27.11 -6.65 -7.00
CA CYS A 144 27.76 -5.82 -8.02
C CYS A 144 27.71 -6.53 -9.37
N GLN A 145 26.79 -6.11 -10.25
CA GLN A 145 26.58 -6.73 -11.55
C GLN A 145 27.55 -6.19 -12.60
N SER A 146 28.03 -4.96 -12.44
CA SER A 146 28.93 -4.33 -13.42
C SER A 146 30.03 -3.48 -12.80
N VAL A 147 31.12 -3.30 -13.57
CA VAL A 147 32.30 -2.53 -13.18
C VAL A 147 32.67 -1.50 -14.26
N ASN A 148 33.35 -0.44 -13.85
CA ASN A 148 34.02 0.51 -14.75
C ASN A 148 35.52 0.21 -14.77
N ILE A 149 36.11 0.25 -15.96
CA ILE A 149 37.54 0.09 -16.18
C ILE A 149 38.11 1.45 -16.60
N LEU A 150 38.95 2.01 -15.74
CA LEU A 150 39.53 3.34 -15.91
C LEU A 150 41.05 3.27 -16.02
N LEU A 151 41.60 4.05 -16.94
CA LEU A 151 43.03 4.23 -17.15
C LEU A 151 43.53 5.53 -16.52
N SER A 152 44.63 5.41 -15.79
CA SER A 152 45.51 6.50 -15.41
C SER A 152 46.76 6.46 -16.27
N VAL A 153 47.24 7.62 -16.72
CA VAL A 153 48.54 7.76 -17.42
C VAL A 153 49.64 8.42 -16.57
N ASN A 154 49.34 8.72 -15.30
CA ASN A 154 50.15 9.55 -14.41
C ASN A 154 50.40 8.89 -13.03
N GLY A 155 50.57 7.57 -13.01
CA GLY A 155 50.90 6.80 -11.80
C GLY A 155 49.76 6.63 -10.79
N GLY A 156 48.52 6.87 -11.21
CA GLY A 156 47.31 6.74 -10.39
C GLY A 156 46.86 8.03 -9.72
N SER A 157 47.45 9.19 -10.07
CA SER A 157 47.02 10.47 -9.50
C SER A 157 45.66 10.93 -10.02
N ALA A 158 45.23 10.47 -11.21
CA ALA A 158 43.88 10.64 -11.73
C ALA A 158 43.49 9.51 -12.70
N PHE A 159 42.25 9.05 -12.64
CA PHE A 159 41.68 7.99 -13.49
C PHE A 159 40.59 8.57 -14.41
N ASN A 160 41.00 9.38 -15.39
CA ASN A 160 40.07 10.19 -16.19
C ASN A 160 39.77 9.60 -17.58
N ILE A 161 40.33 8.44 -17.90
CA ILE A 161 40.22 7.84 -19.24
C ILE A 161 39.42 6.54 -19.11
N PRO A 162 38.13 6.54 -19.47
CA PRO A 162 37.32 5.33 -19.45
C PRO A 162 37.73 4.39 -20.59
N LEU A 163 37.98 3.13 -20.26
CA LEU A 163 38.24 2.06 -21.23
C LEU A 163 36.98 1.24 -21.50
N ALA A 164 36.22 0.93 -20.45
CA ALA A 164 34.88 0.34 -20.50
C ALA A 164 34.06 0.89 -19.34
N ILE A 165 32.78 1.20 -19.58
CA ILE A 165 31.85 1.68 -18.57
C ILE A 165 30.70 0.69 -18.44
N SER A 166 30.40 0.30 -17.20
CA SER A 166 29.40 -0.72 -16.87
C SER A 166 29.62 -2.01 -17.69
N THR A 167 30.80 -2.63 -17.65
CA THR A 167 30.98 -4.00 -18.19
C THR A 167 30.59 -5.04 -17.12
N PRO A 168 30.10 -6.25 -17.47
CA PRO A 168 29.80 -7.27 -16.47
C PRO A 168 30.95 -7.54 -15.49
N ASN A 169 30.61 -7.79 -14.22
CA ASN A 169 31.58 -8.16 -13.19
C ASN A 169 31.94 -9.65 -13.25
N ASP A 170 32.49 -10.11 -14.38
CA ASP A 170 32.74 -11.54 -14.66
C ASP A 170 34.24 -11.95 -14.60
N GLY A 171 35.12 -10.98 -14.39
CA GLY A 171 36.56 -11.17 -14.21
C GLY A 171 37.41 -10.80 -15.42
N SER A 172 36.82 -10.45 -16.56
CA SER A 172 37.60 -9.99 -17.72
C SER A 172 36.83 -9.12 -18.71
N GLU A 173 37.48 -8.14 -19.31
CA GLU A 173 36.92 -7.33 -20.40
C GLU A 173 38.01 -7.00 -21.42
N THR A 174 37.69 -7.02 -22.72
CA THR A 174 38.60 -6.63 -23.79
C THR A 174 38.37 -5.18 -24.19
N VAL A 175 39.35 -4.33 -23.89
CA VAL A 175 39.28 -2.88 -24.14
C VAL A 175 40.32 -2.44 -25.15
N PHE A 176 40.07 -1.32 -25.83
CA PHE A 176 41.10 -0.65 -26.64
C PHE A 176 41.93 0.29 -25.77
N ILE A 177 43.25 0.24 -25.92
CA ILE A 177 44.14 1.23 -25.33
C ILE A 177 44.10 2.50 -26.18
N PRO A 178 43.82 3.69 -25.60
CA PRO A 178 43.74 4.94 -26.36
C PRO A 178 45.11 5.36 -26.89
N ASP A 179 45.13 6.32 -27.84
CA ASP A 179 46.36 6.88 -28.42
C ASP A 179 47.11 7.79 -27.43
N VAL A 180 47.70 7.18 -26.40
CA VAL A 180 48.49 7.81 -25.36
C VAL A 180 49.76 7.00 -25.12
N THR A 181 50.83 7.64 -24.65
CA THR A 181 52.08 6.95 -24.32
C THR A 181 52.56 7.35 -22.93
N THR A 182 52.98 6.37 -22.14
CA THR A 182 53.43 6.59 -20.75
C THR A 182 54.10 5.33 -20.21
N SER A 183 55.03 5.48 -19.27
CA SER A 183 55.58 4.36 -18.47
C SER A 183 55.00 4.31 -17.05
N SER A 184 53.93 5.07 -16.81
CA SER A 184 53.28 5.22 -15.51
C SER A 184 51.78 4.92 -15.56
N ALA A 185 51.39 4.02 -16.47
CA ALA A 185 50.00 3.64 -16.60
C ALA A 185 49.53 2.81 -15.41
N ARG A 186 48.28 3.00 -14.98
CA ARG A 186 47.60 2.22 -13.94
C ARG A 186 46.17 1.95 -14.35
N ILE A 187 45.66 0.75 -14.08
CA ILE A 187 44.25 0.41 -14.24
C ILE A 187 43.55 0.49 -12.89
N ARG A 188 42.37 1.11 -12.86
CA ARG A 188 41.41 1.05 -11.76
C ARG A 188 40.19 0.31 -12.26
N ILE A 189 39.74 -0.67 -11.50
CA ILE A 189 38.45 -1.33 -11.71
C ILE A 189 37.60 -1.02 -10.51
N GLU A 190 36.49 -0.35 -10.73
CA GLU A 190 35.55 0.05 -9.69
C GLU A 190 34.17 -0.51 -9.97
N ALA A 191 33.43 -0.84 -8.93
CA ALA A 191 32.02 -1.19 -9.07
C ALA A 191 31.26 -0.01 -9.68
N ALA A 192 30.42 -0.30 -10.69
CA ALA A 192 29.59 0.71 -11.33
C ALA A 192 28.25 0.93 -10.58
N ASP A 193 27.78 -0.11 -9.89
CA ASP A 193 26.52 -0.18 -9.14
C ASP A 193 26.74 -0.45 -7.64
N ASN A 194 27.99 -0.33 -7.16
CA ASN A 194 28.37 -0.58 -5.76
C ASN A 194 29.57 0.28 -5.32
N ILE A 195 30.02 0.12 -4.07
CA ILE A 195 30.96 1.06 -3.41
C ILE A 195 32.35 0.47 -3.10
N PHE A 196 32.93 -0.30 -4.03
CA PHE A 196 34.30 -0.83 -3.93
C PHE A 196 35.10 -0.65 -5.23
N PHE A 197 36.42 -0.77 -5.14
CA PHE A 197 37.31 -0.75 -6.29
C PHE A 197 38.66 -1.41 -5.93
N ASP A 198 39.45 -1.73 -6.95
CA ASP A 198 40.88 -2.00 -6.82
C ASP A 198 41.70 -1.32 -7.92
N VAL A 199 43.00 -1.12 -7.67
CA VAL A 199 43.94 -0.52 -8.63
C VAL A 199 45.10 -1.49 -8.83
N SER A 200 45.55 -1.62 -10.08
CA SER A 200 46.78 -2.35 -10.40
C SER A 200 47.92 -1.97 -9.45
N ASN A 201 48.63 -2.96 -8.90
CA ASN A 201 49.68 -2.82 -7.90
C ASN A 201 50.94 -2.12 -8.42
N GLN A 202 51.22 -2.21 -9.73
CA GLN A 202 52.42 -1.66 -10.35
C GLN A 202 52.07 -0.84 -11.59
N ASN A 203 52.95 0.10 -11.94
CA ASN A 203 52.84 0.84 -13.20
C ASN A 203 53.18 -0.09 -14.36
N PHE A 204 52.46 0.01 -15.47
CA PHE A 204 52.80 -0.61 -16.75
C PHE A 204 53.13 0.44 -17.82
N SER A 205 53.62 0.01 -18.98
CA SER A 205 53.96 0.91 -20.08
C SER A 205 52.97 0.81 -21.23
N ILE A 206 52.65 1.98 -21.81
CA ILE A 206 51.92 2.12 -23.06
C ILE A 206 52.90 2.70 -24.10
N GLU A 207 53.21 1.89 -25.10
CA GLU A 207 54.07 2.25 -26.22
C GLU A 207 53.27 2.86 -27.38
N PRO A 208 53.92 3.64 -28.26
CA PRO A 208 53.27 4.14 -29.47
C PRO A 208 52.68 3.02 -30.31
N ALA A 209 51.60 3.32 -31.05
CA ALA A 209 51.05 2.42 -32.05
C ALA A 209 52.05 2.20 -33.20
N ASP A 210 52.08 1.00 -33.76
CA ASP A 210 52.93 0.66 -34.92
C ASP A 210 52.15 0.69 -36.25
N GLU A 211 50.82 0.55 -36.23
CA GLU A 211 49.95 0.49 -37.42
C GLU A 211 48.71 1.40 -37.26
N PRO A 212 48.22 2.06 -38.33
CA PRO A 212 46.97 2.81 -38.30
C PRO A 212 45.78 1.89 -37.99
N GLY A 213 44.86 2.39 -37.16
CA GLY A 213 43.71 1.60 -36.74
C GLY A 213 42.63 2.43 -36.06
N LEU A 214 41.57 1.72 -35.67
CA LEU A 214 40.43 2.28 -34.95
C LEU A 214 40.45 1.76 -33.51
N ALA A 215 40.28 2.66 -32.55
CA ALA A 215 39.90 2.33 -31.19
C ALA A 215 38.48 2.84 -30.92
N PHE A 216 37.70 2.13 -30.11
CA PHE A 216 36.39 2.59 -29.68
C PHE A 216 36.05 2.05 -28.29
N SER A 217 35.08 2.69 -27.64
CA SER A 217 34.55 2.29 -26.35
C SER A 217 33.04 2.52 -26.27
N PHE A 218 32.42 1.79 -25.34
CA PHE A 218 30.98 1.83 -25.07
C PHE A 218 30.72 2.45 -23.70
N ALA A 219 29.66 3.24 -23.61
CA ALA A 219 29.16 3.73 -22.34
C ALA A 219 27.63 3.85 -22.36
N PRO A 220 26.91 3.07 -21.54
CA PRO A 220 27.34 1.84 -20.83
C PRO A 220 27.40 0.60 -21.74
N GLN A 221 28.12 -0.46 -21.34
CA GLN A 221 28.20 -1.75 -22.06
C GLN A 221 27.16 -2.78 -21.58
N PHE A 222 26.85 -2.79 -20.28
CA PHE A 222 25.77 -3.53 -19.62
C PHE A 222 24.70 -2.55 -19.15
N GLN A 223 23.43 -2.87 -19.40
CA GLN A 223 22.28 -2.08 -18.93
C GLN A 223 21.19 -2.99 -18.38
N GLN A 224 20.66 -2.65 -17.20
CA GLN A 224 19.35 -3.13 -16.78
C GLN A 224 18.28 -2.20 -17.36
N VAL A 225 17.29 -2.76 -18.05
CA VAL A 225 16.24 -2.02 -18.76
C VAL A 225 14.89 -2.43 -18.18
N CYS A 226 14.23 -1.48 -17.54
CA CYS A 226 12.92 -1.66 -16.94
C CYS A 226 11.84 -1.26 -17.95
N VAL A 227 11.27 -2.21 -18.68
CA VAL A 227 10.27 -1.91 -19.73
C VAL A 227 9.11 -1.13 -19.10
N PRO A 228 8.68 0.01 -19.69
CA PRO A 228 8.87 0.45 -21.07
C PRO A 228 10.07 1.39 -21.35
N ASP A 229 11.07 1.47 -20.47
CA ASP A 229 12.25 2.29 -20.72
C ASP A 229 13.02 1.82 -21.97
N ILE A 230 13.71 2.77 -22.62
CA ILE A 230 14.57 2.50 -23.77
C ILE A 230 16.04 2.40 -23.33
N ALA A 231 16.84 1.61 -24.04
CA ALA A 231 18.27 1.51 -23.78
C ALA A 231 19.08 2.40 -24.74
N GLU A 232 20.06 3.12 -24.21
CA GLU A 232 20.95 3.98 -25.01
C GLU A 232 22.42 3.63 -24.74
N VAL A 233 23.20 3.40 -25.79
CA VAL A 233 24.64 3.15 -25.71
C VAL A 233 25.37 4.21 -26.52
N THR A 234 26.24 4.99 -25.87
CA THR A 234 27.15 5.90 -26.58
C THR A 234 28.39 5.14 -27.04
N ILE A 235 28.66 5.20 -28.33
CA ILE A 235 29.85 4.63 -28.96
C ILE A 235 30.80 5.77 -29.30
N ASN A 236 31.97 5.80 -28.66
CA ASN A 236 33.01 6.78 -28.91
C ASN A 236 34.09 6.16 -29.78
N THR A 237 34.46 6.82 -30.88
CA THR A 237 35.53 6.33 -31.76
C THR A 237 36.79 7.20 -31.65
N GLN A 238 37.95 6.61 -31.88
CA GLN A 238 39.23 7.29 -31.91
C GLN A 238 40.07 6.79 -33.09
N SER A 239 40.67 7.73 -33.82
CA SER A 239 41.67 7.44 -34.86
C SER A 239 43.03 7.15 -34.22
N ILE A 240 43.66 6.04 -34.59
CA ILE A 240 45.06 5.70 -34.29
C ILE A 240 45.92 5.95 -35.53
N LEU A 241 47.03 6.68 -35.39
CA LEU A 241 47.95 7.05 -36.48
C LEU A 241 47.28 7.63 -37.74
N ASN A 242 46.28 8.51 -37.56
CA ASN A 242 45.49 9.17 -38.62
C ASN A 242 44.66 8.21 -39.49
N PHE A 243 44.16 7.11 -38.91
CA PHE A 243 43.15 6.28 -39.56
C PHE A 243 41.89 7.10 -39.89
N ASP A 244 41.50 7.13 -41.17
CA ASP A 244 40.51 8.06 -41.71
C ASP A 244 39.35 7.36 -42.46
N GLN A 245 39.19 6.06 -42.29
CA GLN A 245 38.12 5.31 -42.95
C GLN A 245 36.81 5.43 -42.15
N PRO A 246 35.65 5.61 -42.81
CA PRO A 246 34.35 5.63 -42.14
C PRO A 246 34.08 4.35 -41.36
N VAL A 247 33.47 4.49 -40.19
CA VAL A 247 33.10 3.41 -39.27
C VAL A 247 31.59 3.19 -39.32
N SER A 248 31.16 1.98 -39.62
CA SER A 248 29.74 1.59 -39.64
C SER A 248 29.42 0.59 -38.53
N PHE A 249 28.22 0.69 -37.97
CA PHE A 249 27.74 -0.16 -36.87
C PHE A 249 26.46 -0.90 -37.24
N GLU A 250 26.30 -2.15 -36.82
CA GLU A 250 25.08 -2.93 -37.00
C GLU A 250 24.91 -3.92 -35.85
N ILE A 251 23.72 -4.02 -35.26
CA ILE A 251 23.38 -5.13 -34.37
C ILE A 251 22.94 -6.29 -35.25
N ILE A 252 23.69 -7.40 -35.21
CA ILE A 252 23.48 -8.54 -36.12
C ILE A 252 22.77 -9.72 -35.47
N ASP A 253 22.77 -9.82 -34.14
CA ASP A 253 22.13 -10.90 -33.38
C ASP A 253 21.97 -10.54 -31.89
N GLY A 254 21.18 -11.33 -31.15
CA GLY A 254 21.20 -11.40 -29.69
C GLY A 254 20.20 -10.53 -28.92
N LEU A 255 19.45 -9.66 -29.60
CA LEU A 255 18.31 -8.94 -29.02
C LEU A 255 16.99 -9.73 -29.21
N PRO A 256 16.01 -9.60 -28.30
CA PRO A 256 14.68 -10.17 -28.48
C PRO A 256 14.00 -9.74 -29.78
N ALA A 257 12.96 -10.49 -30.17
CA ALA A 257 12.03 -9.99 -31.17
C ALA A 257 11.41 -8.66 -30.72
N ASP A 258 10.97 -7.84 -31.66
CA ASP A 258 10.30 -6.54 -31.44
C ASP A 258 11.18 -5.37 -30.98
N VAL A 259 12.45 -5.58 -30.57
CA VAL A 259 13.38 -4.47 -30.32
C VAL A 259 13.67 -3.69 -31.60
N GLN A 260 13.46 -2.37 -31.58
CA GLN A 260 13.82 -1.50 -32.69
C GLN A 260 15.14 -0.80 -32.41
N VAL A 261 16.14 -1.05 -33.25
CA VAL A 261 17.48 -0.47 -33.13
C VAL A 261 17.66 0.69 -34.10
N SER A 262 18.21 1.80 -33.62
CA SER A 262 18.60 2.93 -34.45
C SER A 262 19.93 3.54 -33.99
N PHE A 263 20.57 4.30 -34.87
CA PHE A 263 21.79 5.05 -34.57
C PHE A 263 21.57 6.52 -34.88
N SER A 264 22.00 7.40 -33.99
CA SER A 264 21.95 8.86 -34.21
C SER A 264 22.74 9.31 -35.45
N ALA A 265 23.85 8.65 -35.75
CA ALA A 265 24.66 8.80 -36.97
C ALA A 265 25.35 7.47 -37.31
N ASN A 266 25.27 7.03 -38.55
CA ASN A 266 25.92 5.80 -39.02
C ASN A 266 26.00 5.83 -40.56
N PRO A 267 27.19 5.86 -41.19
CA PRO A 267 28.52 5.77 -40.58
C PRO A 267 28.97 7.06 -39.88
N VAL A 268 30.03 6.96 -39.06
CA VAL A 268 30.75 8.09 -38.44
C VAL A 268 32.22 8.11 -38.87
N MET A 269 32.89 9.25 -38.77
CA MET A 269 34.35 9.32 -38.93
C MET A 269 35.07 9.00 -37.60
N PRO A 270 36.27 8.40 -37.64
CA PRO A 270 37.07 8.19 -36.43
C PRO A 270 37.29 9.51 -35.66
N GLY A 271 36.98 9.52 -34.36
CA GLY A 271 36.99 10.71 -33.50
C GLY A 271 35.60 11.31 -33.25
N GLU A 272 34.58 10.88 -34.00
CA GLU A 272 33.18 11.20 -33.74
C GLU A 272 32.53 10.12 -32.85
N SER A 273 31.36 10.44 -32.28
CA SER A 273 30.55 9.53 -31.47
C SER A 273 29.18 9.31 -32.11
N THR A 274 28.55 8.19 -31.78
CA THR A 274 27.14 7.91 -32.12
C THR A 274 26.44 7.24 -30.96
N THR A 275 25.16 7.54 -30.77
CA THR A 275 24.27 6.84 -29.83
C THR A 275 23.50 5.75 -30.57
N LEU A 276 23.63 4.51 -30.09
CA LEU A 276 22.75 3.38 -30.37
C LEU A 276 21.53 3.50 -29.45
N THR A 277 20.32 3.54 -30.01
CA THR A 277 19.06 3.47 -29.27
C THR A 277 18.38 2.15 -29.57
N ALA A 278 18.13 1.35 -28.54
CA ALA A 278 17.32 0.13 -28.60
C ALA A 278 15.98 0.39 -27.90
N ASP A 279 14.92 0.54 -28.71
CA ASP A 279 13.56 0.72 -28.23
C ASP A 279 12.99 -0.65 -27.84
N MET A 280 12.77 -0.84 -26.54
CA MET A 280 12.30 -2.07 -25.92
C MET A 280 10.87 -1.95 -25.39
N THR A 281 10.13 -0.87 -25.69
CA THR A 281 8.81 -0.61 -25.10
C THR A 281 7.78 -1.70 -25.38
N SER A 282 7.99 -2.49 -26.44
CA SER A 282 7.08 -3.55 -26.90
C SER A 282 7.58 -4.96 -26.57
N VAL A 283 8.71 -5.09 -25.86
CA VAL A 283 9.28 -6.39 -25.50
C VAL A 283 8.50 -6.97 -24.32
N ALA A 284 8.03 -8.21 -24.48
CA ALA A 284 7.36 -8.96 -23.41
C ALA A 284 8.30 -9.92 -22.68
N ASP A 285 9.43 -10.27 -23.31
CA ASP A 285 10.43 -11.18 -22.76
C ASP A 285 11.20 -10.51 -21.61
N ASP A 286 11.54 -11.30 -20.59
CA ASP A 286 12.35 -10.91 -19.44
C ASP A 286 13.63 -11.76 -19.42
N GLY A 287 14.74 -11.16 -18.96
CA GLY A 287 16.00 -11.83 -18.69
C GLY A 287 17.21 -11.14 -19.32
N SER A 288 18.33 -11.87 -19.33
CA SER A 288 19.60 -11.37 -19.82
C SER A 288 19.82 -11.71 -21.29
N PHE A 289 20.19 -10.70 -22.07
CA PHE A 289 20.42 -10.75 -23.51
C PHE A 289 21.82 -10.22 -23.84
N THR A 290 22.50 -10.88 -24.78
CA THR A 290 23.83 -10.48 -25.26
C THR A 290 23.74 -10.13 -26.73
N ALA A 291 23.70 -8.84 -27.05
CA ALA A 291 23.64 -8.36 -28.41
C ALA A 291 25.03 -8.33 -29.05
N THR A 292 25.14 -8.85 -30.27
CA THR A 292 26.38 -8.79 -31.04
C THR A 292 26.38 -7.55 -31.93
N LEU A 293 27.25 -6.60 -31.58
CA LEU A 293 27.53 -5.41 -32.39
C LEU A 293 28.65 -5.70 -33.39
N GLN A 294 28.36 -5.49 -34.67
CA GLN A 294 29.33 -5.51 -35.75
C GLN A 294 29.81 -4.09 -36.05
N THR A 295 31.11 -3.87 -35.93
CA THR A 295 31.79 -2.63 -36.32
C THR A 295 32.64 -2.88 -37.58
N ILE A 296 32.39 -2.12 -38.64
CA ILE A 296 33.11 -2.22 -39.92
C ILE A 296 33.87 -0.93 -40.18
N ALA A 297 35.19 -1.03 -40.35
CA ALA A 297 36.04 0.11 -40.70
C ALA A 297 37.17 -0.34 -41.65
N GLY A 298 37.33 0.34 -42.80
CA GLY A 298 38.42 0.04 -43.74
C GLY A 298 38.42 -1.37 -44.36
N GLY A 299 37.32 -2.13 -44.20
CA GLY A 299 37.22 -3.54 -44.62
C GLY A 299 37.48 -4.56 -43.51
N ASP A 300 37.95 -4.11 -42.34
CA ASP A 300 38.04 -4.93 -41.14
C ASP A 300 36.69 -5.00 -40.43
N THR A 301 36.43 -6.12 -39.76
CA THR A 301 35.20 -6.37 -39.00
C THR A 301 35.57 -6.74 -37.58
N ILE A 302 35.07 -5.97 -36.62
CA ILE A 302 35.25 -6.21 -35.18
C ILE A 302 33.87 -6.52 -34.60
N LEU A 303 33.79 -7.61 -33.85
CA LEU A 303 32.59 -8.00 -33.12
C LEU A 303 32.77 -7.63 -31.65
N SER A 304 31.74 -7.05 -31.06
CA SER A 304 31.70 -6.70 -29.65
C SER A 304 30.35 -7.11 -29.06
N GLU A 305 30.34 -7.36 -27.76
CA GLU A 305 29.13 -7.75 -27.03
C GLU A 305 28.62 -6.56 -26.21
N LEU A 306 27.31 -6.33 -26.30
CA LEU A 306 26.55 -5.44 -25.43
C LEU A 306 25.59 -6.29 -24.62
N TYR A 307 25.42 -5.98 -23.34
CA TYR A 307 24.64 -6.80 -22.41
C TYR A 307 23.41 -6.02 -21.94
N PHE A 308 22.25 -6.67 -21.98
CA PHE A 308 20.99 -6.08 -21.54
C PHE A 308 20.28 -7.04 -20.59
N ASN A 309 19.96 -6.61 -19.37
CA ASN A 309 19.03 -7.31 -18.49
C ASN A 309 17.66 -6.63 -18.62
N ILE A 310 16.77 -7.22 -19.40
CA ILE A 310 15.44 -6.67 -19.65
C ILE A 310 14.52 -7.21 -18.56
N VAL A 311 13.93 -6.31 -17.78
CA VAL A 311 13.02 -6.66 -16.69
C VAL A 311 11.64 -6.11 -17.01
N ASN A 312 10.63 -6.97 -16.94
CA ASN A 312 9.25 -6.58 -17.19
C ASN A 312 8.63 -5.99 -15.92
N ASN A 313 8.27 -4.71 -15.97
CA ASN A 313 7.71 -3.96 -14.83
C ASN A 313 6.18 -3.74 -14.95
N ASP A 314 5.50 -4.58 -15.73
CA ASP A 314 4.04 -4.55 -15.88
C ASP A 314 3.35 -5.46 -14.85
N PHE A 315 2.78 -4.85 -13.82
CA PHE A 315 2.00 -5.53 -12.78
C PHE A 315 0.49 -5.42 -13.01
N THR A 316 0.02 -5.02 -14.19
CA THR A 316 -1.42 -4.76 -14.43
C THR A 316 -2.31 -5.99 -14.29
N ALA A 317 -1.74 -7.19 -14.38
CA ALA A 317 -2.43 -8.45 -14.14
C ALA A 317 -2.60 -8.80 -12.65
N LEU A 318 -2.02 -8.02 -11.73
CA LEU A 318 -2.07 -8.29 -10.29
C LEU A 318 -3.48 -8.03 -9.76
N ALA A 319 -4.07 -9.02 -9.11
CA ALA A 319 -5.37 -8.89 -8.47
C ALA A 319 -5.34 -9.42 -7.03
N LEU A 320 -6.14 -8.78 -6.18
CA LEU A 320 -6.43 -9.25 -4.82
C LEU A 320 -7.49 -10.35 -4.92
N GLU A 321 -7.18 -11.55 -4.43
CA GLU A 321 -8.03 -12.75 -4.59
C GLU A 321 -8.83 -13.07 -3.33
N GLY A 322 -8.24 -12.90 -2.15
CA GLY A 322 -8.86 -13.24 -0.87
C GLY A 322 -8.28 -12.40 0.28
N PRO A 323 -9.08 -11.97 1.27
CA PRO A 323 -10.55 -11.97 1.25
C PRO A 323 -11.12 -11.15 0.10
N ALA A 324 -12.28 -11.55 -0.41
CA ALA A 324 -12.93 -10.83 -1.50
C ALA A 324 -13.35 -9.43 -1.03
N ASP A 325 -13.33 -8.45 -1.92
CA ASP A 325 -13.75 -7.09 -1.55
C ASP A 325 -15.23 -7.07 -1.13
N GLY A 326 -15.49 -6.52 0.06
CA GLY A 326 -16.80 -6.52 0.69
C GLY A 326 -17.16 -7.80 1.45
N GLU A 327 -16.24 -8.77 1.56
CA GLU A 327 -16.51 -10.01 2.31
C GLU A 327 -16.71 -9.72 3.81
N SER A 328 -17.77 -10.28 4.38
CA SER A 328 -18.14 -10.14 5.79
C SER A 328 -18.08 -11.49 6.51
N GLY A 329 -18.24 -11.48 7.84
CA GLY A 329 -18.32 -12.71 8.62
C GLY A 329 -16.99 -13.46 8.79
N LEU A 330 -15.87 -12.84 8.42
CA LEU A 330 -14.56 -13.47 8.49
C LEU A 330 -14.10 -13.70 9.93
N GLY A 331 -13.27 -14.73 10.11
CA GLY A 331 -12.58 -14.99 11.36
C GLY A 331 -11.53 -13.91 11.67
N VAL A 332 -10.97 -13.97 12.88
CA VAL A 332 -9.95 -13.01 13.35
C VAL A 332 -8.54 -13.26 12.80
N LEU A 333 -8.35 -14.28 11.95
CA LEU A 333 -7.08 -14.62 11.29
C LEU A 333 -7.37 -15.09 9.86
N PRO A 334 -7.87 -14.21 8.98
CA PRO A 334 -8.12 -14.56 7.59
C PRO A 334 -6.78 -14.76 6.84
N GLU A 335 -6.79 -15.61 5.82
CA GLU A 335 -5.70 -15.70 4.86
C GLU A 335 -5.91 -14.65 3.76
N PHE A 336 -4.85 -13.94 3.42
CA PHE A 336 -4.80 -13.00 2.31
C PHE A 336 -4.11 -13.66 1.12
N SER A 337 -4.65 -13.52 -0.08
CA SER A 337 -4.06 -14.06 -1.30
C SER A 337 -4.22 -13.11 -2.48
N TRP A 338 -3.28 -13.18 -3.39
CA TRP A 338 -3.25 -12.38 -4.62
C TRP A 338 -2.70 -13.21 -5.78
N THR A 339 -2.86 -12.70 -6.99
CA THR A 339 -2.36 -13.37 -8.20
C THR A 339 -0.85 -13.56 -8.13
N ASP A 340 -0.41 -14.80 -8.32
CA ASP A 340 1.01 -15.15 -8.48
C ASP A 340 1.53 -14.63 -9.83
N LEU A 341 2.33 -13.57 -9.80
CA LEU A 341 2.90 -12.91 -10.98
C LEU A 341 4.41 -13.15 -11.04
N PRO A 342 4.91 -13.79 -12.13
CA PRO A 342 6.35 -13.99 -12.32
C PRO A 342 7.17 -12.69 -12.36
N GLN A 343 6.54 -11.57 -12.73
CA GLN A 343 7.17 -10.25 -12.79
C GLN A 343 7.40 -9.64 -11.41
N ALA A 344 6.70 -10.12 -10.38
CA ALA A 344 6.80 -9.63 -9.01
C ALA A 344 7.64 -10.60 -8.18
N ASP A 345 8.95 -10.32 -8.10
CA ASP A 345 9.88 -11.10 -7.26
C ASP A 345 9.51 -11.02 -5.77
N VAL A 346 8.96 -9.86 -5.39
CA VAL A 346 8.57 -9.56 -4.01
C VAL A 346 7.24 -8.80 -3.94
N VAL A 347 6.53 -8.99 -2.84
CA VAL A 347 5.33 -8.24 -2.50
C VAL A 347 5.44 -7.71 -1.08
N ASN A 348 5.11 -6.43 -0.88
CA ASN A 348 4.87 -5.87 0.44
C ASN A 348 3.36 -5.86 0.72
N PHE A 349 2.98 -6.17 1.95
CA PHE A 349 1.60 -6.28 2.41
C PHE A 349 1.32 -5.26 3.51
N GLN A 350 0.14 -4.63 3.48
CA GLN A 350 -0.35 -3.76 4.54
C GLN A 350 -1.82 -4.07 4.87
N LEU A 351 -2.10 -4.13 6.18
CA LEU A 351 -3.44 -4.24 6.75
C LEU A 351 -3.69 -3.08 7.72
N SER A 352 -4.83 -2.40 7.58
CA SER A 352 -5.18 -1.24 8.39
C SER A 352 -6.65 -1.21 8.78
N THR A 353 -6.96 -0.52 9.88
CA THR A 353 -8.33 -0.18 10.29
C THR A 353 -8.86 1.09 9.60
N THR A 354 -8.03 1.81 8.84
CA THR A 354 -8.43 3.03 8.13
C THR A 354 -7.98 3.01 6.67
N PRO A 355 -8.70 3.70 5.76
CA PRO A 355 -8.37 3.67 4.33
C PRO A 355 -7.13 4.50 3.95
N PHE A 356 -6.60 5.33 4.86
CA PHE A 356 -5.42 6.16 4.60
C PHE A 356 -4.10 5.52 5.06
N PHE A 357 -4.14 4.35 5.71
CA PHE A 357 -2.97 3.57 6.10
C PHE A 357 -1.94 4.40 6.90
N ALA A 358 -2.39 5.21 7.87
CA ALA A 358 -1.44 5.91 8.75
C ALA A 358 -0.71 4.91 9.65
N PRO A 359 0.54 5.21 10.06
CA PRO A 359 1.34 4.29 10.88
C PRO A 359 0.65 3.80 12.16
N ASP A 360 -0.17 4.63 12.80
CA ASP A 360 -0.90 4.27 14.03
C ASP A 360 -2.13 3.38 13.79
N ASP A 361 -2.61 3.30 12.53
CA ASP A 361 -3.75 2.49 12.11
C ASP A 361 -3.33 1.20 11.39
N ILE A 362 -2.03 1.00 11.16
CA ILE A 362 -1.51 -0.26 10.60
C ILE A 362 -1.60 -1.33 11.68
N VAL A 363 -2.31 -2.40 11.36
CA VAL A 363 -2.48 -3.56 12.25
C VAL A 363 -1.37 -4.57 12.02
N GLU A 364 -1.00 -4.78 10.75
CA GLU A 364 0.05 -5.69 10.35
C GLU A 364 0.68 -5.20 9.04
N GLU A 365 1.99 -5.38 8.90
CA GLU A 365 2.74 -5.15 7.69
C GLU A 365 3.79 -6.25 7.48
N ALA A 366 4.02 -6.62 6.23
CA ALA A 366 5.06 -7.59 5.88
C ALA A 366 5.76 -7.15 4.59
N TYR A 367 7.06 -7.40 4.53
CA TYR A 367 7.93 -6.89 3.45
C TYR A 367 8.68 -8.03 2.78
N ASN A 368 8.94 -7.88 1.49
CA ASN A 368 9.69 -8.84 0.67
C ASN A 368 9.10 -10.27 0.71
N LEU A 369 7.77 -10.38 0.68
CA LEU A 369 7.09 -11.67 0.58
C LEU A 369 7.32 -12.25 -0.80
N THR A 370 7.69 -13.53 -0.86
CA THR A 370 7.87 -14.27 -2.13
C THR A 370 6.71 -15.23 -2.41
N ASP A 371 5.87 -15.48 -1.41
CA ASP A 371 4.64 -16.27 -1.57
C ASP A 371 3.49 -15.36 -2.03
N SER A 372 2.52 -15.92 -2.75
CA SER A 372 1.32 -15.23 -3.21
C SER A 372 0.19 -15.18 -2.17
N TYR A 373 0.51 -15.44 -0.92
CA TYR A 373 -0.42 -15.42 0.20
C TYR A 373 0.26 -14.98 1.51
N TYR A 374 -0.55 -14.55 2.46
CA TYR A 374 -0.09 -14.13 3.78
C TYR A 374 -1.16 -14.39 4.85
N VAL A 375 -0.75 -14.88 6.02
CA VAL A 375 -1.62 -15.03 7.19
C VAL A 375 -1.10 -14.12 8.31
N PRO A 376 -1.92 -13.20 8.85
CA PRO A 376 -1.50 -12.30 9.92
C PRO A 376 -1.04 -13.05 11.16
N THR A 377 -0.10 -12.46 11.90
CA THR A 377 0.35 -13.00 13.18
C THR A 377 -0.44 -12.46 14.37
N VAL A 378 -1.19 -11.38 14.16
CA VAL A 378 -2.04 -10.71 15.15
C VAL A 378 -3.51 -11.05 14.88
N GLY A 379 -4.23 -11.42 15.94
CA GLY A 379 -5.68 -11.62 15.88
C GLY A 379 -6.41 -10.29 15.71
N LEU A 380 -7.27 -10.21 14.71
CA LEU A 380 -8.08 -9.03 14.40
C LEU A 380 -9.22 -8.84 15.41
N ASP A 381 -9.67 -7.60 15.56
CA ASP A 381 -10.83 -7.26 16.36
C ASP A 381 -12.11 -7.71 15.64
N GLU A 382 -13.08 -8.22 16.40
CA GLU A 382 -14.41 -8.60 15.87
C GLU A 382 -15.24 -7.36 15.50
N ASN A 383 -16.24 -7.51 14.62
CA ASN A 383 -17.09 -6.43 14.11
C ASN A 383 -16.31 -5.20 13.60
N THR A 384 -15.19 -5.42 12.91
CA THR A 384 -14.31 -4.34 12.44
C THR A 384 -14.10 -4.47 10.94
N VAL A 385 -14.23 -3.33 10.24
CA VAL A 385 -13.90 -3.22 8.82
C VAL A 385 -12.40 -2.97 8.70
N TYR A 386 -11.74 -3.76 7.86
CA TYR A 386 -10.33 -3.66 7.57
C TYR A 386 -10.10 -3.34 6.10
N TYR A 387 -8.98 -2.65 5.85
CA TYR A 387 -8.49 -2.26 4.55
C TYR A 387 -7.15 -2.93 4.34
N TRP A 388 -6.97 -3.58 3.20
CA TRP A 388 -5.71 -4.22 2.87
C TRP A 388 -5.30 -3.96 1.44
N ARG A 389 -3.99 -3.88 1.22
CA ARG A 389 -3.39 -3.62 -0.08
C ARG A 389 -2.02 -4.25 -0.15
N ILE A 390 -1.54 -4.44 -1.37
CA ILE A 390 -0.21 -4.97 -1.62
C ILE A 390 0.57 -4.04 -2.55
N GLN A 391 1.89 -4.15 -2.52
CA GLN A 391 2.80 -3.42 -3.39
C GLN A 391 3.77 -4.43 -4.00
N PRO A 392 3.64 -4.75 -5.30
CA PRO A 392 4.58 -5.63 -5.97
C PRO A 392 5.90 -4.90 -6.22
N GLY A 393 6.98 -5.65 -6.40
CA GLY A 393 8.25 -5.14 -6.85
C GLY A 393 9.18 -6.22 -7.36
N ASN A 394 10.21 -5.77 -8.06
CA ASN A 394 11.25 -6.59 -8.66
C ASN A 394 12.57 -5.81 -8.69
N GLU A 395 13.53 -6.26 -9.49
CA GLU A 395 14.84 -5.62 -9.68
C GLU A 395 14.76 -4.15 -10.16
N CYS A 396 13.63 -3.72 -10.75
CA CYS A 396 13.36 -2.33 -11.15
C CYS A 396 12.86 -1.44 -10.00
N GLY A 397 12.56 -2.03 -8.84
CA GLY A 397 12.04 -1.35 -7.67
C GLY A 397 10.61 -1.75 -7.34
N LEU A 398 10.01 -0.97 -6.44
CA LEU A 398 8.64 -1.18 -5.99
C LEU A 398 7.68 -0.36 -6.85
N ALA A 399 6.55 -0.97 -7.23
CA ALA A 399 5.46 -0.27 -7.89
C ALA A 399 4.64 0.56 -6.89
N ASP A 400 3.56 1.19 -7.38
CA ASP A 400 2.53 1.74 -6.50
C ASP A 400 1.76 0.62 -5.80
N PHE A 401 1.22 0.92 -4.61
CA PHE A 401 0.27 0.03 -3.95
C PHE A 401 -0.99 -0.17 -4.81
N THR A 402 -1.56 -1.38 -4.75
CA THR A 402 -2.89 -1.64 -5.28
C THR A 402 -3.92 -0.73 -4.61
N LEU A 403 -5.05 -0.51 -5.30
CA LEU A 403 -6.24 0.01 -4.61
C LEU A 403 -6.59 -0.96 -3.46
N PRO A 404 -6.97 -0.45 -2.28
CA PRO A 404 -7.26 -1.29 -1.15
C PRO A 404 -8.55 -2.08 -1.38
N ALA A 405 -8.53 -3.37 -1.04
CA ALA A 405 -9.74 -4.15 -0.84
C ALA A 405 -10.14 -4.09 0.64
N THR A 406 -11.41 -4.39 0.88
CA THR A 406 -12.01 -4.28 2.20
C THR A 406 -12.74 -5.54 2.60
N PHE A 407 -12.76 -5.82 3.89
CA PHE A 407 -13.52 -6.93 4.46
C PHE A 407 -13.93 -6.59 5.88
N GLN A 408 -14.86 -7.36 6.44
CA GLN A 408 -15.33 -7.19 7.81
C GLN A 408 -15.20 -8.50 8.58
N THR A 409 -14.64 -8.43 9.79
CA THR A 409 -14.65 -9.55 10.73
C THR A 409 -16.06 -9.77 11.28
N ARG A 410 -16.39 -11.02 11.64
CA ARG A 410 -17.72 -11.38 12.15
C ARG A 410 -18.21 -10.49 13.30
N THR A 411 -19.51 -10.21 13.31
CA THR A 411 -20.17 -9.48 14.40
C THR A 411 -20.59 -10.44 15.49
N VAL A 412 -20.03 -10.30 16.70
CA VAL A 412 -20.38 -11.12 17.86
C VAL A 412 -21.15 -10.28 18.87
N THR A 413 -22.35 -10.74 19.24
CA THR A 413 -23.15 -10.09 20.30
C THR A 413 -23.35 -11.05 21.47
N CYS A 414 -22.99 -10.61 22.68
CA CYS A 414 -23.21 -11.35 23.92
C CYS A 414 -24.54 -10.93 24.56
N THR A 415 -25.57 -11.80 24.49
CA THR A 415 -26.92 -11.48 24.99
C THR A 415 -27.28 -12.35 26.19
N PRO A 416 -27.63 -11.76 27.36
CA PRO A 416 -28.10 -12.51 28.52
C PRO A 416 -29.60 -12.83 28.43
N PHE A 417 -29.94 -14.07 28.74
CA PHE A 417 -31.31 -14.58 28.85
C PHE A 417 -31.53 -15.16 30.25
N VAL A 418 -32.66 -14.82 30.86
CA VAL A 418 -33.03 -15.29 32.20
C VAL A 418 -34.32 -16.09 32.13
N SER A 419 -34.35 -17.22 32.83
CA SER A 419 -35.54 -18.07 32.85
C SER A 419 -36.63 -17.49 33.75
N SER A 420 -37.84 -17.42 33.22
CA SER A 420 -39.07 -17.17 33.98
C SER A 420 -39.75 -18.46 34.47
N ASP A 421 -39.23 -19.64 34.09
CA ASP A 421 -39.78 -20.96 34.45
C ASP A 421 -39.14 -21.49 35.76
N VAL A 422 -38.98 -20.58 36.73
CA VAL A 422 -38.47 -20.79 38.09
C VAL A 422 -39.12 -19.71 38.98
N PRO A 423 -39.40 -19.98 40.27
CA PRO A 423 -38.89 -21.09 41.07
C PRO A 423 -39.63 -22.42 40.86
N LYS A 424 -38.91 -23.54 41.00
CA LYS A 424 -39.44 -24.91 40.99
C LYS A 424 -39.04 -25.66 42.26
N SER A 425 -39.91 -26.51 42.78
CA SER A 425 -39.61 -27.33 43.97
C SER A 425 -38.80 -28.57 43.60
N ILE A 426 -37.75 -28.84 44.38
CA ILE A 426 -36.96 -30.08 44.32
C ILE A 426 -37.50 -31.01 45.42
N SER A 427 -38.05 -32.15 45.01
CA SER A 427 -38.71 -33.09 45.93
C SER A 427 -37.73 -33.73 46.91
N ALA A 428 -38.16 -33.94 48.15
CA ALA A 428 -37.47 -34.70 49.17
C ALA A 428 -37.61 -36.23 49.03
N ILE A 429 -38.29 -36.71 47.98
CA ILE A 429 -38.61 -38.12 47.79
C ILE A 429 -38.18 -38.57 46.39
N GLY A 430 -37.36 -39.62 46.36
CA GLY A 430 -36.88 -40.28 45.14
C GLY A 430 -35.66 -39.57 44.54
N THR A 431 -35.36 -39.89 43.28
CA THR A 431 -34.30 -39.25 42.49
C THR A 431 -34.89 -38.48 41.31
N PRO A 432 -35.80 -37.52 41.53
CA PRO A 432 -36.43 -36.81 40.43
C PRO A 432 -35.44 -35.87 39.73
N THR A 433 -35.74 -35.57 38.47
CA THR A 433 -35.15 -34.44 37.75
C THR A 433 -36.18 -33.32 37.70
N VAL A 434 -35.78 -32.14 38.15
CA VAL A 434 -36.55 -30.90 37.98
C VAL A 434 -35.96 -30.16 36.79
N SER A 435 -36.77 -29.94 35.76
CA SER A 435 -36.36 -29.24 34.53
C SER A 435 -36.99 -27.86 34.49
N SER A 436 -36.22 -26.84 34.13
CA SER A 436 -36.71 -25.50 33.80
C SER A 436 -36.36 -25.20 32.35
N VAL A 437 -37.32 -24.73 31.58
CA VAL A 437 -37.17 -24.45 30.15
C VAL A 437 -37.09 -22.95 29.91
N LEU A 438 -36.08 -22.53 29.15
CA LEU A 438 -35.88 -21.16 28.69
C LEU A 438 -36.01 -21.16 27.16
N PRO A 439 -37.13 -20.69 26.59
CA PRO A 439 -37.28 -20.54 25.15
C PRO A 439 -36.49 -19.34 24.66
N ILE A 440 -35.59 -19.55 23.70
CA ILE A 440 -34.85 -18.51 23.00
C ILE A 440 -35.40 -18.40 21.60
N ILE A 441 -35.77 -17.17 21.22
CA ILE A 441 -36.40 -16.85 19.93
C ILE A 441 -35.46 -16.12 18.96
N SER A 442 -34.25 -15.77 19.42
CA SER A 442 -33.17 -15.24 18.59
C SER A 442 -32.30 -16.37 18.05
N SER A 443 -31.82 -16.24 16.82
CA SER A 443 -30.87 -17.18 16.20
C SER A 443 -29.48 -16.57 16.08
N GLY A 444 -28.46 -17.41 16.15
CA GLY A 444 -27.05 -17.06 15.96
C GLY A 444 -26.16 -18.27 16.24
N THR A 445 -24.97 -18.31 15.67
CA THR A 445 -24.01 -19.41 15.88
C THR A 445 -23.18 -19.12 17.13
N ILE A 446 -23.21 -20.03 18.11
CA ILE A 446 -22.56 -19.83 19.41
C ILE A 446 -21.04 -19.81 19.23
N SER A 447 -20.40 -18.68 19.52
CA SER A 447 -18.94 -18.54 19.64
C SER A 447 -18.49 -18.72 21.10
N ASP A 448 -19.33 -18.33 22.05
CA ASP A 448 -19.14 -18.55 23.48
C ASP A 448 -20.47 -18.60 24.26
N ILE A 449 -20.48 -19.31 25.39
CA ILE A 449 -21.69 -19.45 26.23
C ILE A 449 -21.30 -19.48 27.71
N ASN A 450 -22.02 -18.67 28.49
CA ASN A 450 -21.91 -18.62 29.93
C ASN A 450 -23.24 -18.97 30.60
N VAL A 451 -23.20 -19.62 31.76
CA VAL A 451 -24.37 -19.67 32.66
C VAL A 451 -24.27 -18.44 33.55
N SER A 452 -25.00 -17.39 33.19
CA SER A 452 -24.95 -16.08 33.88
C SER A 452 -25.43 -16.15 35.32
N LYS A 453 -26.33 -17.10 35.63
CA LYS A 453 -26.80 -17.36 36.99
C LYS A 453 -27.31 -18.80 37.14
N LEU A 454 -27.08 -19.38 38.31
CA LEU A 454 -27.67 -20.63 38.76
C LEU A 454 -27.83 -20.57 40.29
N LYS A 455 -29.09 -20.51 40.75
CA LYS A 455 -29.44 -20.25 42.14
C LYS A 455 -30.51 -21.19 42.67
N GLY A 456 -30.33 -21.66 43.91
CA GLY A 456 -31.32 -22.43 44.63
C GLY A 456 -30.82 -22.98 45.96
N THR A 457 -31.62 -23.88 46.53
CA THR A 457 -31.33 -24.58 47.78
C THR A 457 -31.59 -26.08 47.64
N HIS A 458 -30.86 -26.88 48.41
CA HIS A 458 -31.06 -28.31 48.63
C HIS A 458 -30.51 -28.69 50.01
N ASP A 459 -30.86 -29.85 50.55
CA ASP A 459 -30.33 -30.32 51.84
C ASP A 459 -28.78 -30.49 51.88
N ALA A 460 -28.18 -30.86 50.76
CA ALA A 460 -26.75 -30.94 50.51
C ALA A 460 -26.47 -30.94 48.99
N LEU A 461 -25.53 -30.12 48.52
CA LEU A 461 -25.11 -30.09 47.12
C LEU A 461 -24.57 -31.42 46.54
N PRO A 462 -23.94 -32.32 47.32
CA PRO A 462 -23.55 -33.65 46.85
C PRO A 462 -24.72 -34.53 46.43
N HIS A 463 -25.94 -34.17 46.81
CA HIS A 463 -27.14 -34.93 46.47
C HIS A 463 -27.77 -34.51 45.15
N ILE A 464 -27.24 -33.48 44.49
CA ILE A 464 -27.77 -32.99 43.22
C ILE A 464 -26.69 -32.93 42.13
N ALA A 465 -27.16 -32.95 40.89
CA ALA A 465 -26.40 -32.62 39.70
C ALA A 465 -27.17 -31.59 38.87
N ALA A 466 -26.46 -30.62 38.32
CA ALA A 466 -26.99 -29.64 37.38
C ALA A 466 -26.46 -29.93 35.97
N SER A 467 -27.33 -29.97 34.97
CA SER A 467 -26.96 -30.05 33.55
C SER A 467 -27.74 -29.05 32.71
N LEU A 468 -27.07 -28.52 31.67
CA LEU A 468 -27.69 -27.69 30.64
C LEU A 468 -27.86 -28.54 29.38
N VAL A 469 -29.02 -28.46 28.75
CA VAL A 469 -29.34 -29.16 27.50
C VAL A 469 -29.71 -28.14 26.44
N SER A 470 -29.04 -28.22 25.28
CA SER A 470 -29.32 -27.36 24.14
C SER A 470 -30.47 -27.89 23.28
N PRO A 471 -31.03 -27.05 22.38
CA PRO A 471 -32.09 -27.47 21.44
C PRO A 471 -31.69 -28.62 20.50
N SER A 472 -30.39 -28.79 20.23
CA SER A 472 -29.85 -29.90 19.41
C SER A 472 -29.82 -31.24 20.16
N GLY A 473 -29.99 -31.22 21.49
CA GLY A 473 -29.91 -32.37 22.37
C GLY A 473 -28.54 -32.58 23.03
N THR A 474 -27.57 -31.68 22.83
CA THR A 474 -26.30 -31.71 23.55
C THR A 474 -26.54 -31.44 25.04
N GLU A 475 -26.01 -32.29 25.93
CA GLU A 475 -26.13 -32.15 27.39
C GLU A 475 -24.74 -31.97 28.01
N VAL A 476 -24.55 -30.87 28.76
CA VAL A 476 -23.34 -30.61 29.53
C VAL A 476 -23.67 -30.66 31.02
N VAL A 477 -23.03 -31.58 31.75
CA VAL A 477 -23.13 -31.63 33.21
C VAL A 477 -22.23 -30.55 33.80
N LEU A 478 -22.87 -29.53 34.36
CA LEU A 478 -22.26 -28.34 34.92
C LEU A 478 -21.56 -28.65 36.24
N PHE A 479 -22.25 -29.36 37.13
CA PHE A 479 -21.68 -29.96 38.33
C PHE A 479 -22.51 -31.16 38.77
N SER A 480 -21.88 -32.06 39.51
CA SER A 480 -22.49 -33.24 40.10
C SER A 480 -21.74 -33.61 41.37
N GLY A 481 -22.46 -33.75 42.48
CA GLY A 481 -21.87 -34.32 43.69
C GLY A 481 -20.86 -33.40 44.42
N ILE A 482 -21.00 -32.09 44.34
CA ILE A 482 -19.99 -31.12 44.85
C ILE A 482 -20.29 -30.61 46.28
N CYS A 483 -19.27 -30.07 46.95
CA CYS A 483 -19.43 -29.14 48.10
C CYS A 483 -20.06 -29.61 49.43
N GLY A 484 -19.90 -30.88 49.83
CA GLY A 484 -20.18 -31.33 51.20
C GLY A 484 -21.59 -30.97 51.73
N ASN A 485 -21.76 -30.60 53.00
CA ASN A 485 -23.09 -30.27 53.55
C ASN A 485 -23.60 -28.85 53.19
N THR A 486 -23.18 -28.29 52.06
CA THR A 486 -23.63 -26.96 51.62
C THR A 486 -25.08 -27.04 51.15
N GLN A 487 -25.93 -26.13 51.63
CA GLN A 487 -27.36 -26.16 51.37
C GLN A 487 -27.84 -25.20 50.28
N ALA A 488 -27.04 -24.19 49.94
CA ALA A 488 -27.39 -23.20 48.94
C ALA A 488 -26.38 -23.23 47.80
N PHE A 489 -26.84 -22.83 46.62
CA PHE A 489 -25.99 -22.51 45.49
C PHE A 489 -26.47 -21.17 44.90
N ASP A 490 -25.52 -20.28 44.63
CA ASP A 490 -25.72 -19.01 43.91
C ASP A 490 -24.39 -18.75 43.20
N LEU A 491 -24.31 -19.12 41.91
CA LEU A 491 -23.09 -19.06 41.10
C LEU A 491 -23.39 -18.75 39.63
N GLY A 492 -22.38 -18.32 38.89
CA GLY A 492 -22.34 -18.39 37.43
C GLY A 492 -21.34 -19.46 36.98
N LEU A 493 -21.38 -19.85 35.70
CA LEU A 493 -20.41 -20.78 35.11
C LEU A 493 -19.88 -20.25 33.78
N ASP A 494 -18.58 -20.41 33.58
CA ASP A 494 -17.80 -19.86 32.48
C ASP A 494 -16.51 -20.70 32.37
N ASP A 495 -16.13 -21.13 31.17
CA ASP A 495 -14.99 -22.03 30.96
C ASP A 495 -13.65 -21.35 31.30
N GLU A 496 -13.58 -20.04 31.12
CA GLU A 496 -12.44 -19.17 31.39
C GLU A 496 -12.38 -18.70 32.85
N ALA A 497 -13.36 -19.08 33.69
CA ALA A 497 -13.36 -18.73 35.10
C ALA A 497 -12.13 -19.29 35.85
N ALA A 498 -11.64 -18.52 36.82
CA ALA A 498 -10.41 -18.81 37.55
C ALA A 498 -10.51 -19.99 38.54
N PHE A 499 -11.73 -20.37 38.95
CA PHE A 499 -11.96 -21.33 40.03
C PHE A 499 -12.84 -22.48 39.58
N ASP A 500 -12.41 -23.73 39.74
CA ASP A 500 -13.24 -24.90 39.46
C ASP A 500 -14.37 -25.06 40.49
N VAL A 501 -15.59 -25.31 40.00
CA VAL A 501 -16.80 -25.39 40.84
C VAL A 501 -16.75 -26.53 41.87
N ALA A 502 -16.04 -27.61 41.55
CA ALA A 502 -15.92 -28.78 42.43
C ALA A 502 -14.91 -28.56 43.58
N ASP A 503 -13.85 -27.80 43.33
CA ASP A 503 -12.74 -27.61 44.27
C ASP A 503 -12.90 -26.34 45.13
N ASN A 504 -13.74 -25.39 44.72
CA ASN A 504 -13.90 -24.09 45.36
C ASN A 504 -15.29 -23.90 45.98
N CYS A 505 -15.54 -24.61 47.07
CA CYS A 505 -16.80 -24.60 47.81
C CYS A 505 -16.78 -23.68 49.05
N PRO A 506 -17.93 -23.10 49.48
CA PRO A 506 -19.27 -23.21 48.88
C PRO A 506 -19.54 -22.15 47.79
N PRO A 507 -20.22 -22.50 46.68
CA PRO A 507 -20.50 -21.58 45.56
C PRO A 507 -21.80 -20.78 45.81
N ILE A 508 -21.76 -19.86 46.76
CA ILE A 508 -22.93 -19.09 47.24
C ILE A 508 -22.78 -17.57 47.12
N ASN A 509 -21.78 -17.11 46.38
CA ASN A 509 -21.35 -15.71 46.31
C ASN A 509 -21.71 -15.04 44.98
N GLY A 510 -22.34 -15.77 44.05
CA GLY A 510 -22.77 -15.27 42.74
C GLY A 510 -21.64 -15.05 41.73
N ILE A 511 -20.40 -15.48 42.01
CA ILE A 511 -19.28 -15.36 41.06
C ILE A 511 -19.30 -16.51 40.05
N LYS A 512 -18.52 -16.36 38.97
CA LYS A 512 -18.34 -17.38 37.94
C LYS A 512 -17.33 -18.46 38.38
N TYR A 513 -17.63 -19.72 38.12
CA TYR A 513 -16.77 -20.88 38.33
C TYR A 513 -16.62 -21.69 37.05
N ARG A 514 -15.53 -22.43 36.89
CA ARG A 514 -15.38 -23.38 35.79
C ARG A 514 -16.27 -24.61 36.05
N PRO A 515 -17.12 -25.01 35.10
CA PRO A 515 -17.95 -26.21 35.23
C PRO A 515 -17.10 -27.50 35.24
N GLN A 516 -17.67 -28.60 35.72
CA GLN A 516 -17.00 -29.90 35.68
C GLN A 516 -16.82 -30.44 34.26
N ASN A 517 -17.71 -30.08 33.32
CA ASN A 517 -17.53 -30.30 31.90
C ASN A 517 -17.65 -28.96 31.15
N PRO A 518 -16.76 -28.68 30.17
CA PRO A 518 -16.74 -27.39 29.49
C PRO A 518 -18.05 -27.06 28.75
N LEU A 519 -18.48 -25.81 28.86
CA LEU A 519 -19.58 -25.23 28.08
C LEU A 519 -19.21 -25.09 26.59
N ALA A 520 -17.93 -25.13 26.24
CA ALA A 520 -17.43 -25.12 24.87
C ALA A 520 -18.01 -26.23 23.97
N ALA A 521 -18.61 -27.28 24.56
CA ALA A 521 -19.36 -28.30 23.82
C ALA A 521 -20.56 -27.74 23.03
N PHE A 522 -21.06 -26.55 23.38
CA PHE A 522 -22.14 -25.87 22.65
C PHE A 522 -21.64 -24.94 21.53
N LYS A 523 -20.33 -24.71 21.39
CA LYS A 523 -19.77 -23.83 20.35
C LYS A 523 -20.08 -24.40 18.96
N GLY A 524 -20.56 -23.54 18.05
CA GLY A 524 -21.02 -23.90 16.71
C GLY A 524 -22.50 -24.31 16.61
N GLU A 525 -23.20 -24.53 17.73
CA GLU A 525 -24.66 -24.75 17.71
C GLU A 525 -25.44 -23.43 17.54
N ASN A 526 -26.72 -23.53 17.21
CA ASN A 526 -27.61 -22.36 17.09
C ASN A 526 -28.22 -22.00 18.47
N THR A 527 -28.32 -20.71 18.77
CA THR A 527 -28.98 -20.21 19.99
C THR A 527 -30.50 -20.45 20.02
N LEU A 528 -31.16 -20.52 18.85
CA LEU A 528 -32.62 -20.64 18.70
C LEU A 528 -33.16 -21.99 19.23
N GLY A 529 -34.14 -21.92 20.12
CA GLY A 529 -34.89 -23.08 20.59
C GLY A 529 -35.04 -23.16 22.11
N GLU A 530 -35.46 -24.32 22.60
CA GLU A 530 -35.67 -24.56 24.03
C GLU A 530 -34.38 -25.03 24.72
N TRP A 531 -33.82 -24.18 25.58
CA TRP A 531 -32.72 -24.54 26.46
C TRP A 531 -33.27 -25.03 27.80
N THR A 532 -32.79 -26.18 28.26
CA THR A 532 -33.31 -26.81 29.47
C THR A 532 -32.22 -26.92 30.54
N MET A 533 -32.45 -26.29 31.69
CA MET A 533 -31.64 -26.52 32.89
C MET A 533 -32.28 -27.62 33.73
N ASN A 534 -31.53 -28.69 33.97
CA ASN A 534 -31.94 -29.84 34.77
C ASN A 534 -31.23 -29.84 36.12
N ILE A 535 -32.00 -29.93 37.21
CA ILE A 535 -31.50 -30.25 38.55
C ILE A 535 -31.97 -31.66 38.89
N LYS A 536 -31.04 -32.61 38.87
CA LYS A 536 -31.29 -34.02 39.17
C LYS A 536 -30.87 -34.35 40.59
N VAL A 537 -31.77 -34.92 41.37
CA VAL A 537 -31.43 -35.53 42.66
C VAL A 537 -30.73 -36.87 42.39
N ILE A 538 -29.46 -36.98 42.77
CA ILE A 538 -28.61 -38.16 42.59
C ILE A 538 -28.44 -38.98 43.88
N ASN A 539 -28.76 -38.40 45.04
CA ASN A 539 -28.91 -39.11 46.31
C ASN A 539 -30.17 -38.60 47.04
N ASN A 540 -30.98 -39.52 47.59
CA ASN A 540 -32.27 -39.21 48.21
C ASN A 540 -32.18 -39.09 49.76
N ASP A 541 -30.97 -38.87 50.29
CA ASP A 541 -30.73 -38.71 51.71
C ASP A 541 -31.00 -37.25 52.17
N GLY A 542 -32.25 -36.80 52.21
CA GLY A 542 -32.55 -35.48 52.83
C GLY A 542 -33.98 -34.90 52.69
N GLN A 543 -34.10 -33.58 52.63
CA GLN A 543 -35.34 -32.78 52.76
C GLN A 543 -35.74 -32.01 51.48
N GLY A 544 -35.05 -32.21 50.36
CA GLY A 544 -35.36 -31.52 49.09
C GLY A 544 -34.92 -30.05 49.11
N GLY A 545 -35.52 -29.21 48.25
CA GLY A 545 -35.14 -27.81 48.13
C GLY A 545 -35.90 -27.02 47.07
N THR A 546 -35.30 -25.90 46.63
CA THR A 546 -35.88 -24.99 45.64
C THR A 546 -34.88 -24.66 44.55
N PHE A 547 -35.27 -24.81 43.29
CA PHE A 547 -34.56 -24.23 42.16
C PHE A 547 -35.12 -22.83 41.92
N GLU A 548 -34.34 -21.77 42.17
CA GLU A 548 -34.85 -20.41 42.32
C GLU A 548 -34.66 -19.52 41.10
N ALA A 549 -33.48 -19.56 40.47
CA ALA A 549 -33.19 -18.74 39.30
C ALA A 549 -32.10 -19.38 38.43
N TRP A 550 -32.18 -19.19 37.12
CA TRP A 550 -31.03 -19.42 36.25
C TRP A 550 -31.11 -18.55 34.98
N GLY A 551 -29.98 -18.41 34.32
CA GLY A 551 -29.86 -17.73 33.04
C GLY A 551 -28.60 -18.15 32.30
N VAL A 552 -28.59 -17.88 31.00
CA VAL A 552 -27.48 -18.11 30.09
C VAL A 552 -27.16 -16.82 29.35
N GLU A 553 -25.92 -16.65 28.94
CA GLU A 553 -25.46 -15.56 28.09
C GLU A 553 -24.77 -16.21 26.90
N PHE A 554 -25.24 -15.91 25.69
CA PHE A 554 -24.63 -16.40 24.46
C PHE A 554 -23.89 -15.26 23.80
N CYS A 555 -22.61 -15.45 23.55
CA CYS A 555 -21.91 -14.72 22.51
C CYS A 555 -22.09 -15.51 21.22
N ALA A 556 -22.82 -14.93 20.28
CA ALA A 556 -23.10 -15.57 19.00
C ALA A 556 -22.71 -14.65 17.87
N SER A 557 -22.15 -15.23 16.79
CA SER A 557 -22.01 -14.50 15.54
C SER A 557 -23.39 -14.30 14.94
N ILE A 558 -23.74 -13.04 14.70
CA ILE A 558 -24.92 -12.64 13.96
C ILE A 558 -24.51 -12.25 12.54
N GLU A 559 -25.31 -12.62 11.56
CA GLU A 559 -25.18 -12.13 10.19
C GLU A 559 -26.07 -10.90 10.07
N PRO A 560 -25.51 -9.67 10.02
CA PRO A 560 -26.30 -8.48 9.78
C PRO A 560 -26.86 -8.50 8.35
N GLU A 561 -27.98 -7.82 8.12
CA GLU A 561 -28.36 -7.51 6.75
C GLU A 561 -27.38 -6.46 6.21
N HIS A 562 -26.99 -6.59 4.94
CA HIS A 562 -25.94 -5.79 4.35
C HIS A 562 -26.53 -4.75 3.38
N PRO A 563 -26.02 -3.50 3.39
CA PRO A 563 -26.38 -2.52 2.39
C PRO A 563 -26.06 -3.01 0.99
N PHE A 564 -26.90 -2.66 0.01
CA PHE A 564 -26.73 -3.06 -1.38
C PHE A 564 -26.92 -1.90 -2.35
N LEU A 565 -26.13 -1.91 -3.42
CA LEU A 565 -26.09 -0.88 -4.44
C LEU A 565 -27.29 -1.00 -5.39
N VAL A 566 -28.14 0.02 -5.41
CA VAL A 566 -29.30 0.12 -6.32
C VAL A 566 -28.93 0.85 -7.61
N LYS A 567 -28.10 1.90 -7.50
CA LYS A 567 -27.60 2.70 -8.62
C LYS A 567 -26.13 3.03 -8.46
N ASN A 568 -25.38 2.90 -9.56
CA ASN A 568 -23.98 3.31 -9.68
C ASN A 568 -23.68 3.68 -11.14
N ASP A 569 -24.43 4.65 -11.64
CA ASP A 569 -24.38 5.10 -13.03
C ASP A 569 -23.31 6.20 -13.16
N THR A 570 -22.50 6.14 -14.23
CA THR A 570 -21.43 7.13 -14.48
C THR A 570 -21.98 8.55 -14.56
N MET A 571 -21.38 9.48 -13.81
CA MET A 571 -21.79 10.88 -13.79
C MET A 571 -20.97 11.72 -14.79
N PRO A 572 -21.60 12.36 -15.80
CA PRO A 572 -20.89 13.25 -16.73
C PRO A 572 -20.69 14.65 -16.13
N VAL A 573 -19.50 15.23 -16.25
CA VAL A 573 -19.17 16.55 -15.67
C VAL A 573 -18.44 17.39 -16.71
N PRO A 574 -18.82 18.66 -16.96
CA PRO A 574 -18.04 19.52 -17.85
C PRO A 574 -16.63 19.79 -17.30
N PRO A 575 -15.62 20.00 -18.16
CA PRO A 575 -14.28 20.39 -17.73
C PRO A 575 -14.30 21.68 -16.89
N LEU A 576 -13.54 21.68 -15.79
CA LEU A 576 -13.42 22.79 -14.83
C LEU A 576 -14.75 23.25 -14.20
N ASP A 577 -15.73 22.35 -14.12
CA ASP A 577 -17.04 22.63 -13.56
C ASP A 577 -17.38 21.72 -12.37
N THR A 578 -18.46 22.08 -11.68
CA THR A 578 -18.98 21.37 -10.52
C THR A 578 -20.32 20.72 -10.84
N ARG A 579 -20.52 19.47 -10.41
CA ARG A 579 -21.79 18.76 -10.53
C ARG A 579 -22.22 18.15 -9.21
N THR A 580 -23.49 18.32 -8.87
CA THR A 580 -24.13 17.66 -7.72
C THR A 580 -24.30 16.16 -7.98
N LEU A 581 -23.93 15.35 -7.01
CA LEU A 581 -24.17 13.91 -7.00
C LEU A 581 -25.61 13.64 -6.55
N TYR A 582 -26.46 13.27 -7.51
CA TYR A 582 -27.86 12.92 -7.28
C TYR A 582 -28.06 11.42 -7.10
N ASN A 583 -29.19 11.05 -6.48
CA ASN A 583 -29.60 9.65 -6.28
C ASN A 583 -29.80 8.85 -7.58
N ILE A 584 -30.02 9.52 -8.71
CA ILE A 584 -30.09 8.89 -10.02
C ILE A 584 -28.75 8.27 -10.45
N TYR A 585 -27.64 8.78 -9.92
CA TYR A 585 -26.29 8.28 -10.20
C TYR A 585 -25.85 7.29 -9.12
N LEU A 586 -26.02 7.63 -7.85
CA LEU A 586 -25.62 6.79 -6.71
C LEU A 586 -26.77 6.61 -5.73
N ASN A 587 -27.21 5.36 -5.54
CA ASN A 587 -28.26 5.01 -4.58
C ASN A 587 -27.93 3.67 -3.93
N VAL A 588 -27.94 3.66 -2.59
CA VAL A 588 -27.73 2.47 -1.77
C VAL A 588 -28.95 2.30 -0.88
N GLN A 589 -29.39 1.05 -0.71
CA GLN A 589 -30.49 0.69 0.16
C GLN A 589 -30.06 -0.40 1.12
N ASP A 590 -30.87 -0.57 2.15
CA ASP A 590 -30.71 -1.59 3.16
C ASP A 590 -32.09 -2.17 3.50
N ALA A 591 -32.13 -3.44 3.93
CA ALA A 591 -33.36 -4.17 4.18
C ALA A 591 -34.01 -3.83 5.53
N ASP A 592 -33.21 -3.48 6.54
CA ASP A 592 -33.66 -3.18 7.90
C ASP A 592 -33.31 -1.77 8.38
N ASP A 593 -32.48 -1.03 7.64
CA ASP A 593 -32.16 0.37 7.92
C ASP A 593 -32.83 1.40 6.98
N VAL A 594 -33.01 2.61 7.50
CA VAL A 594 -33.52 3.74 6.70
C VAL A 594 -32.42 4.23 5.79
N ALA A 595 -32.69 4.31 4.48
CA ALA A 595 -31.71 4.71 3.48
C ALA A 595 -30.92 5.97 3.86
N ASP A 596 -31.57 6.99 4.43
CA ASP A 596 -30.97 8.28 4.83
C ASP A 596 -29.80 8.16 5.84
N ASP A 597 -29.77 7.09 6.63
CA ASP A 597 -28.77 6.89 7.70
C ASP A 597 -27.53 6.12 7.22
N LEU A 598 -27.57 5.55 6.01
CA LEU A 598 -26.43 4.84 5.42
C LEU A 598 -25.24 5.78 5.21
N GLN A 599 -24.11 5.42 5.79
CA GLN A 599 -22.89 6.21 5.80
C GLN A 599 -21.89 5.70 4.75
N PHE A 600 -21.46 6.58 3.87
CA PHE A 600 -20.40 6.38 2.90
C PHE A 600 -19.08 6.84 3.49
N THR A 601 -18.03 6.04 3.35
CA THR A 601 -16.65 6.43 3.69
C THR A 601 -15.80 6.39 2.43
N ILE A 602 -15.14 7.50 2.09
CA ILE A 602 -14.26 7.56 0.90
C ILE A 602 -13.01 6.72 1.16
N VAL A 603 -12.73 5.75 0.30
CA VAL A 603 -11.56 4.88 0.41
C VAL A 603 -10.45 5.31 -0.55
N VAL A 604 -10.81 5.63 -1.78
CA VAL A 604 -9.90 6.22 -2.78
C VAL A 604 -10.52 7.52 -3.24
N ALA A 605 -9.78 8.62 -3.11
CA ALA A 605 -10.22 9.93 -3.58
C ALA A 605 -10.03 10.08 -5.09
N THR A 606 -10.76 11.04 -5.66
CA THR A 606 -10.61 11.48 -7.05
C THR A 606 -9.21 12.04 -7.32
N LYS A 607 -8.68 11.79 -8.53
CA LYS A 607 -7.34 12.24 -8.95
C LYS A 607 -7.37 13.61 -9.61
N ASP A 608 -8.39 13.86 -10.44
CA ASP A 608 -8.49 15.00 -11.34
C ASP A 608 -9.55 16.03 -10.91
N GLY A 609 -10.02 15.89 -9.67
CA GLY A 609 -11.02 16.73 -9.03
C GLY A 609 -11.17 16.38 -7.55
N TYR A 610 -12.27 16.85 -6.95
CA TYR A 610 -12.57 16.54 -5.55
C TYR A 610 -14.08 16.41 -5.29
N ILE A 611 -14.42 15.54 -4.34
CA ILE A 611 -15.76 15.46 -3.74
C ILE A 611 -15.86 16.48 -2.60
N ALA A 612 -16.99 17.15 -2.47
CA ALA A 612 -17.26 18.10 -1.40
C ALA A 612 -18.67 17.97 -0.84
N ARG A 613 -18.80 18.12 0.48
CA ARG A 613 -20.09 18.27 1.19
C ARG A 613 -20.26 19.73 1.62
N ASP A 614 -21.34 20.37 1.17
CA ASP A 614 -21.60 21.80 1.41
C ASP A 614 -20.41 22.71 1.04
N GLY A 615 -19.67 22.34 -0.01
CA GLY A 615 -18.46 23.04 -0.46
C GLY A 615 -17.19 22.76 0.34
N VAL A 616 -17.23 21.92 1.38
CA VAL A 616 -16.05 21.44 2.10
C VAL A 616 -15.56 20.15 1.44
N GLN A 617 -14.32 20.16 0.95
CA GLN A 617 -13.68 18.99 0.33
C GLN A 617 -13.61 17.82 1.31
N LEU A 618 -13.96 16.63 0.82
CA LEU A 618 -13.84 15.35 1.50
C LEU A 618 -12.62 14.60 0.96
N GLY A 619 -11.76 14.14 1.86
CA GLY A 619 -10.60 13.29 1.57
C GLY A 619 -10.86 11.81 1.86
N VAL A 620 -9.79 11.01 1.75
CA VAL A 620 -9.81 9.60 2.16
C VAL A 620 -10.12 9.50 3.65
N GLY A 621 -11.06 8.62 4.01
CA GLY A 621 -11.57 8.45 5.37
C GLY A 621 -12.72 9.39 5.76
N ASP A 622 -13.00 10.44 4.98
CA ASP A 622 -14.14 11.30 5.26
C ASP A 622 -15.47 10.63 4.90
N HIS A 623 -16.53 11.06 5.57
CA HIS A 623 -17.85 10.46 5.48
C HIS A 623 -18.95 11.41 4.99
N PHE A 624 -19.88 10.87 4.21
CA PHE A 624 -21.18 11.48 3.90
C PHE A 624 -22.30 10.45 3.99
N THR A 625 -23.56 10.86 3.88
CA THR A 625 -24.72 9.98 4.01
C THR A 625 -25.60 10.01 2.76
N MET A 626 -26.47 9.00 2.59
CA MET A 626 -27.54 9.07 1.57
C MET A 626 -28.41 10.32 1.74
N ARG A 627 -28.67 10.76 2.98
CA ARG A 627 -29.36 12.02 3.24
C ARG A 627 -28.62 13.23 2.66
N ASP A 628 -27.28 13.24 2.68
CA ASP A 628 -26.51 14.32 2.04
C ASP A 628 -26.70 14.32 0.51
N ILE A 629 -26.81 13.14 -0.12
CA ILE A 629 -27.16 13.00 -1.55
C ILE A 629 -28.59 13.50 -1.81
N HIS A 630 -29.57 13.04 -1.01
CA HIS A 630 -30.98 13.46 -1.13
C HIS A 630 -31.16 14.97 -0.94
N GLN A 631 -30.33 15.60 -0.12
CA GLN A 631 -30.33 17.05 0.12
C GLN A 631 -29.47 17.85 -0.85
N GLU A 632 -28.92 17.23 -1.91
CA GLU A 632 -28.08 17.88 -2.93
C GLU A 632 -26.79 18.49 -2.37
N ARG A 633 -26.28 17.98 -1.24
CA ARG A 633 -25.13 18.55 -0.52
C ARG A 633 -23.79 18.02 -1.01
N ILE A 634 -23.80 16.90 -1.73
CA ILE A 634 -22.60 16.27 -2.29
C ILE A 634 -22.37 16.74 -3.71
N THR A 635 -21.16 17.21 -3.97
CA THR A 635 -20.73 17.72 -5.28
C THR A 635 -19.39 17.12 -5.65
N TYR A 636 -19.14 16.98 -6.94
CA TYR A 636 -17.82 16.76 -7.51
C TYR A 636 -17.41 18.00 -8.29
N THR A 637 -16.17 18.46 -8.13
CA THR A 637 -15.58 19.54 -8.92
C THR A 637 -14.36 19.04 -9.68
N ASN A 638 -14.37 19.16 -11.01
CA ASN A 638 -13.19 18.88 -11.83
C ASN A 638 -12.19 20.04 -11.73
N THR A 639 -10.91 19.72 -11.59
CA THR A 639 -9.82 20.71 -11.52
C THR A 639 -8.80 20.56 -12.65
N ASN A 640 -8.88 19.47 -13.41
CA ASN A 640 -8.02 19.21 -14.56
C ASN A 640 -8.86 19.20 -15.86
N PRO A 641 -8.71 20.21 -16.75
CA PRO A 641 -9.49 20.31 -17.98
C PRO A 641 -9.16 19.23 -19.02
N ASP A 642 -7.99 18.60 -18.90
CA ASP A 642 -7.50 17.59 -19.85
C ASP A 642 -7.86 16.16 -19.41
N ALA A 643 -8.41 15.99 -18.20
CA ALA A 643 -8.89 14.70 -17.73
C ALA A 643 -10.09 14.23 -18.56
N LEU A 644 -10.15 12.93 -18.87
CA LEU A 644 -11.29 12.30 -19.54
C LEU A 644 -12.19 11.54 -18.58
N PHE A 645 -11.59 11.01 -17.51
CA PHE A 645 -12.27 10.21 -16.50
C PHE A 645 -11.71 10.53 -15.13
N ASP A 646 -12.54 10.36 -14.12
CA ASP A 646 -12.15 10.39 -12.72
C ASP A 646 -12.99 9.36 -11.97
N PHE A 647 -12.61 9.01 -10.74
CA PHE A 647 -13.41 8.12 -9.91
C PHE A 647 -13.06 8.28 -8.45
N PHE A 648 -13.96 7.84 -7.59
CA PHE A 648 -13.65 7.53 -6.20
C PHE A 648 -14.20 6.14 -5.86
N THR A 649 -13.65 5.52 -4.82
CA THR A 649 -14.23 4.32 -4.22
C THR A 649 -14.70 4.65 -2.80
N PHE A 650 -15.68 3.90 -2.33
CA PHE A 650 -16.27 4.13 -1.02
C PHE A 650 -16.75 2.80 -0.42
N ILE A 651 -16.78 2.69 0.90
CA ILE A 651 -17.57 1.65 1.58
C ILE A 651 -18.89 2.23 2.06
N VAL A 652 -19.86 1.37 2.38
CA VAL A 652 -21.08 1.79 3.08
C VAL A 652 -21.29 0.96 4.35
N GLN A 653 -21.63 1.65 5.43
CA GLN A 653 -21.97 1.04 6.72
C GLN A 653 -23.33 1.56 7.19
N ASP A 654 -24.10 0.69 7.84
CA ASP A 654 -25.42 0.99 8.41
C ASP A 654 -25.38 1.40 9.90
N GLY A 655 -24.26 1.15 10.58
CA GLY A 655 -24.09 1.36 12.02
C GLY A 655 -24.62 0.24 12.91
N GLN A 656 -25.24 -0.80 12.35
CA GLN A 656 -25.72 -2.01 13.02
C GLN A 656 -24.87 -3.26 12.72
N GLY A 657 -23.87 -3.12 11.84
CA GLY A 657 -22.91 -4.16 11.51
C GLY A 657 -22.97 -4.56 10.05
N GLY A 658 -23.99 -4.12 9.30
CA GLY A 658 -24.04 -4.26 7.86
C GLY A 658 -22.99 -3.38 7.17
N PHE A 659 -22.42 -3.98 6.15
CA PHE A 659 -21.25 -3.48 5.44
C PHE A 659 -21.34 -3.85 3.97
N MET A 660 -20.98 -2.90 3.10
CA MET A 660 -20.76 -3.12 1.67
C MET A 660 -19.31 -2.72 1.35
N GLY A 661 -18.65 -3.53 0.50
CA GLY A 661 -17.27 -3.35 0.04
C GLY A 661 -17.01 -2.05 -0.71
N THR A 662 -15.97 -1.99 -1.55
CA THR A 662 -15.48 -0.76 -2.19
C THR A 662 -15.88 -0.57 -3.66
N PRO A 663 -17.17 -0.40 -4.01
CA PRO A 663 -17.52 -0.09 -5.38
C PRO A 663 -16.85 1.19 -5.88
N LYS A 664 -16.53 1.17 -7.17
CA LYS A 664 -16.02 2.32 -7.91
C LYS A 664 -17.16 3.17 -8.45
N PHE A 665 -17.22 4.44 -8.06
CA PHE A 665 -18.10 5.44 -8.68
C PHE A 665 -17.37 6.15 -9.81
N ASN A 666 -17.82 5.98 -11.06
CA ASN A 666 -17.15 6.53 -12.23
C ASN A 666 -17.68 7.93 -12.58
N ILE A 667 -16.77 8.82 -12.96
CA ILE A 667 -17.05 10.16 -13.44
C ILE A 667 -16.43 10.29 -14.83
N VAL A 668 -17.20 10.81 -15.79
CA VAL A 668 -16.68 11.12 -17.13
C VAL A 668 -16.62 12.63 -17.29
N ILE A 669 -15.48 13.14 -17.74
CA ILE A 669 -15.31 14.55 -18.04
C ILE A 669 -15.69 14.77 -19.50
N ASP A 670 -16.84 15.40 -19.72
CA ASP A 670 -17.47 15.53 -21.03
C ASP A 670 -17.80 17.00 -21.31
N PRO A 671 -17.15 17.65 -22.30
CA PRO A 671 -17.47 19.02 -22.70
C PRO A 671 -18.92 19.22 -23.16
N ASP A 672 -19.57 18.15 -23.64
CA ASP A 672 -20.98 18.14 -24.04
C ASP A 672 -21.90 17.70 -22.89
N ALA A 673 -21.35 17.45 -21.69
CA ALA A 673 -22.13 17.11 -20.52
C ALA A 673 -23.23 18.16 -20.32
N PRO A 674 -24.50 17.73 -20.18
CA PRO A 674 -25.58 18.68 -20.00
C PRO A 674 -25.36 19.42 -18.68
N VAL A 675 -24.99 20.70 -18.77
CA VAL A 675 -25.15 21.73 -17.73
C VAL A 675 -26.64 22.03 -17.63
N ALA A 676 -27.38 21.06 -17.09
CA ALA A 676 -28.83 21.06 -17.19
C ALA A 676 -29.45 22.26 -16.48
N THR A 677 -30.22 23.05 -17.22
CA THR A 677 -31.53 23.54 -16.77
C THR A 677 -32.63 22.80 -17.55
N ASN A 678 -32.52 21.48 -17.73
CA ASN A 678 -33.56 20.73 -18.43
C ASN A 678 -34.83 20.67 -17.59
N GLU A 679 -35.89 21.28 -18.12
CA GLU A 679 -37.24 21.11 -17.61
C GLU A 679 -37.73 19.71 -17.97
N ALA A 680 -37.79 18.79 -17.00
CA ALA A 680 -38.28 17.44 -17.19
C ALA A 680 -39.19 17.06 -16.03
N LEU A 681 -40.47 16.84 -16.35
CA LEU A 681 -41.42 16.06 -15.55
C LEU A 681 -41.85 14.87 -16.43
N PRO A 682 -42.50 13.83 -15.87
CA PRO A 682 -43.06 12.74 -16.67
C PRO A 682 -43.91 13.26 -17.85
N ASP A 683 -43.87 12.55 -18.99
CA ASP A 683 -44.55 12.95 -20.23
C ASP A 683 -46.04 13.28 -19.98
N GLY A 684 -46.43 14.53 -20.30
CA GLY A 684 -47.80 15.03 -20.15
C GLY A 684 -48.08 15.85 -18.88
N VAL A 685 -47.13 15.92 -17.93
CA VAL A 685 -47.22 16.78 -16.74
C VAL A 685 -46.62 18.16 -17.04
N ASP A 686 -47.43 19.20 -16.97
CA ASP A 686 -47.05 20.60 -17.14
C ASP A 686 -47.54 21.44 -15.94
N LEU A 687 -46.77 22.46 -15.60
CA LEU A 687 -47.01 23.39 -14.50
C LEU A 687 -47.81 24.60 -15.00
N VAL A 688 -48.99 24.81 -14.42
CA VAL A 688 -49.91 25.88 -14.79
C VAL A 688 -50.06 26.88 -13.64
N LEU A 689 -49.83 28.15 -13.93
CA LEU A 689 -49.88 29.25 -12.96
C LEU A 689 -51.01 30.23 -13.28
N PHE A 690 -51.90 30.48 -12.32
CA PHE A 690 -53.00 31.43 -12.50
C PHE A 690 -53.51 32.05 -11.19
N PRO A 691 -54.04 33.29 -11.21
CA PRO A 691 -53.96 34.23 -12.31
C PRO A 691 -52.50 34.70 -12.53
N ASN A 692 -52.13 34.94 -13.79
CA ASN A 692 -50.84 35.52 -14.16
C ASN A 692 -51.12 36.70 -15.11
N PRO A 693 -51.01 37.97 -14.67
CA PRO A 693 -50.39 38.42 -13.41
C PRO A 693 -51.17 38.08 -12.13
N ALA A 694 -50.45 37.84 -11.03
CA ALA A 694 -51.00 37.60 -9.69
C ALA A 694 -51.00 38.88 -8.85
N SER A 695 -52.01 39.10 -8.00
CA SER A 695 -52.09 40.26 -7.09
C SER A 695 -51.53 39.94 -5.70
N ASN A 696 -52.26 39.11 -4.96
CA ASN A 696 -51.89 38.63 -3.63
C ASN A 696 -51.78 37.10 -3.56
N LEU A 697 -52.39 36.39 -4.52
CA LEU A 697 -52.43 34.94 -4.53
C LEU A 697 -52.08 34.42 -5.92
N LEU A 698 -51.15 33.46 -5.97
CA LEU A 698 -50.81 32.69 -7.15
C LEU A 698 -51.28 31.25 -6.92
N ARG A 699 -52.04 30.69 -7.86
CA ARG A 699 -52.42 29.28 -7.81
C ARG A 699 -51.56 28.47 -8.77
N LEU A 700 -51.08 27.36 -8.24
CA LEU A 700 -50.31 26.33 -8.92
C LEU A 700 -51.20 25.13 -9.18
N ALA A 701 -51.29 24.67 -10.43
CA ALA A 701 -51.89 23.40 -10.78
C ALA A 701 -50.99 22.62 -11.75
N LEU A 702 -51.18 21.31 -11.81
CA LEU A 702 -50.55 20.44 -12.80
C LEU A 702 -51.59 19.96 -13.81
N THR A 703 -51.18 19.70 -15.05
CA THR A 703 -52.05 19.09 -16.07
C THR A 703 -52.43 17.66 -15.74
N GLU A 704 -51.57 16.94 -15.03
CA GLU A 704 -51.80 15.59 -14.50
C GLU A 704 -51.22 15.51 -13.07
N PRO A 705 -51.82 14.72 -12.16
CA PRO A 705 -51.32 14.57 -10.79
C PRO A 705 -49.95 13.86 -10.76
N LEU A 706 -49.09 14.29 -9.84
CA LEU A 706 -47.82 13.62 -9.53
C LEU A 706 -48.01 12.64 -8.36
N ASP A 707 -47.51 11.42 -8.51
CA ASP A 707 -47.44 10.40 -7.45
C ASP A 707 -46.05 10.40 -6.76
N GLU A 708 -45.45 11.57 -6.61
CA GLU A 708 -44.15 11.76 -5.92
C GLU A 708 -44.11 13.10 -5.17
N THR A 709 -43.26 13.20 -4.15
CA THR A 709 -43.07 14.43 -3.37
C THR A 709 -42.44 15.53 -4.22
N ALA A 710 -42.99 16.74 -4.14
CA ALA A 710 -42.48 17.90 -4.86
C ALA A 710 -42.04 19.03 -3.93
N TYR A 711 -40.98 19.73 -4.34
CA TYR A 711 -40.39 20.90 -3.71
C TYR A 711 -40.71 22.13 -4.54
N LEU A 712 -41.20 23.21 -3.91
CA LEU A 712 -41.54 24.46 -4.59
C LEU A 712 -40.62 25.59 -4.15
N GLN A 713 -40.21 26.44 -5.09
CA GLN A 713 -39.50 27.68 -4.78
C GLN A 713 -39.84 28.82 -5.73
N ILE A 714 -39.85 30.05 -5.22
CA ILE A 714 -39.92 31.28 -6.03
C ILE A 714 -38.55 31.95 -6.02
N THR A 715 -38.07 32.31 -7.21
CA THR A 715 -36.85 33.10 -7.39
C THR A 715 -37.12 34.39 -8.17
N ASP A 716 -36.27 35.39 -7.97
CA ASP A 716 -36.19 36.54 -8.88
C ASP A 716 -35.43 36.19 -10.17
N LEU A 717 -35.36 37.13 -11.12
CA LEU A 717 -34.62 36.95 -12.38
C LEU A 717 -33.09 36.82 -12.21
N ARG A 718 -32.57 37.08 -11.01
CA ARG A 718 -31.16 36.90 -10.65
C ARG A 718 -30.91 35.57 -9.95
N GLY A 719 -31.92 34.72 -9.81
CA GLY A 719 -31.84 33.42 -9.15
C GLY A 719 -31.89 33.48 -7.62
N SER A 720 -32.14 34.65 -7.02
CA SER A 720 -32.27 34.78 -5.57
C SER A 720 -33.57 34.16 -5.11
N VAL A 721 -33.49 33.21 -4.16
CA VAL A 721 -34.67 32.54 -3.58
C VAL A 721 -35.41 33.51 -2.66
N LEU A 722 -36.69 33.73 -2.95
CA LEU A 722 -37.57 34.62 -2.19
C LEU A 722 -38.59 33.85 -1.35
N TRP A 723 -38.92 32.62 -1.75
CA TRP A 723 -39.86 31.77 -1.04
C TRP A 723 -39.55 30.30 -1.37
N LYS A 724 -39.71 29.41 -0.39
CA LYS A 724 -39.53 27.96 -0.51
C LYS A 724 -40.60 27.23 0.29
N GLN A 725 -41.07 26.12 -0.24
CA GLN A 725 -41.89 25.15 0.47
C GLN A 725 -41.30 23.75 0.24
N PRO A 726 -40.76 23.12 1.30
CA PRO A 726 -39.89 21.97 1.14
C PRO A 726 -40.63 20.69 0.76
N GLU A 727 -41.91 20.50 0.99
CA GLU A 727 -42.62 19.31 0.48
C GLU A 727 -44.09 19.63 0.26
N THR A 728 -44.68 19.16 -0.84
CA THR A 728 -46.08 19.39 -1.17
C THR A 728 -46.66 18.22 -1.96
N ASP A 729 -47.82 17.73 -1.52
CA ASP A 729 -48.65 16.82 -2.31
C ASP A 729 -49.38 17.63 -3.40
N LEU A 730 -48.99 17.40 -4.66
CA LEU A 730 -49.52 18.10 -5.83
C LEU A 730 -50.64 17.33 -6.56
N ARG A 731 -51.35 16.43 -5.87
CA ARG A 731 -52.60 15.85 -6.40
C ARG A 731 -53.72 16.88 -6.64
N THR A 732 -53.64 18.03 -5.97
CA THR A 732 -54.60 19.14 -6.13
C THR A 732 -53.89 20.48 -6.23
N ALA A 733 -54.57 21.48 -6.79
CA ALA A 733 -53.98 22.81 -7.00
C ALA A 733 -53.70 23.54 -5.68
N VAL A 734 -52.50 24.10 -5.55
CA VAL A 734 -51.96 24.74 -4.35
C VAL A 734 -52.03 26.26 -4.47
N ASN A 735 -52.35 26.93 -3.37
CA ASN A 735 -52.40 28.38 -3.28
C ASN A 735 -51.12 28.89 -2.62
N ILE A 736 -50.45 29.85 -3.26
CA ILE A 736 -49.22 30.47 -2.80
C ILE A 736 -49.50 31.95 -2.54
N ASP A 737 -49.23 32.41 -1.32
CA ASP A 737 -49.32 33.83 -0.95
C ASP A 737 -48.12 34.59 -1.52
N VAL A 738 -48.39 35.57 -2.37
CA VAL A 738 -47.38 36.44 -3.01
C VAL A 738 -47.55 37.90 -2.60
N SER A 739 -48.28 38.16 -1.51
CA SER A 739 -48.55 39.52 -0.99
C SER A 739 -47.31 40.25 -0.45
N ASP A 740 -46.24 39.52 -0.14
CA ASP A 740 -44.97 40.11 0.29
C ASP A 740 -43.99 40.36 -0.87
N LEU A 741 -44.29 39.88 -2.08
CA LEU A 741 -43.45 40.10 -3.25
C LEU A 741 -43.74 41.48 -3.89
N PRO A 742 -42.72 42.31 -4.21
CA PRO A 742 -42.91 43.54 -4.98
C PRO A 742 -43.53 43.30 -6.37
N ASN A 743 -44.05 44.36 -7.00
CA ASN A 743 -44.45 44.27 -8.41
C ASN A 743 -43.22 43.94 -9.27
N GLY A 744 -43.26 42.84 -10.01
CA GLY A 744 -42.09 42.30 -10.71
C GLY A 744 -42.32 40.97 -11.40
N LEU A 745 -41.31 40.52 -12.14
CA LEU A 745 -41.28 39.21 -12.80
C LEU A 745 -40.50 38.21 -11.94
N TYR A 746 -41.08 37.02 -11.76
CA TYR A 746 -40.57 35.95 -10.91
C TYR A 746 -40.63 34.61 -11.63
N LEU A 747 -39.85 33.65 -11.14
CA LEU A 747 -39.87 32.26 -11.58
C LEU A 747 -40.35 31.39 -10.41
N LEU A 748 -41.38 30.57 -10.63
CA LEU A 748 -41.72 29.49 -9.72
C LEU A 748 -41.12 28.19 -10.28
N GLN A 749 -40.30 27.52 -9.49
CA GLN A 749 -39.74 26.21 -9.81
C GLN A 749 -40.41 25.13 -8.97
N LEU A 750 -40.73 24.02 -9.63
CA LEU A 750 -41.19 22.77 -9.04
C LEU A 750 -40.13 21.71 -9.30
N ARG A 751 -39.68 21.01 -8.26
CA ARG A 751 -38.70 19.93 -8.36
C ARG A 751 -39.25 18.66 -7.73
N THR A 752 -38.98 17.52 -8.34
CA THR A 752 -39.30 16.19 -7.84
C THR A 752 -38.05 15.32 -7.89
N ASN A 753 -38.17 14.07 -7.44
CA ASN A 753 -37.10 13.08 -7.57
C ASN A 753 -36.82 12.71 -9.04
N SER A 754 -37.79 12.91 -9.94
CA SER A 754 -37.70 12.57 -11.37
C SER A 754 -37.30 13.74 -12.27
N GLY A 755 -37.36 14.99 -11.79
CA GLY A 755 -36.85 16.16 -12.50
C GLY A 755 -37.38 17.50 -11.98
N ALA A 756 -37.26 18.56 -12.79
CA ALA A 756 -37.65 19.92 -12.39
C ALA A 756 -38.34 20.66 -13.54
N ILE A 757 -39.21 21.63 -13.22
CA ILE A 757 -39.82 22.54 -14.20
C ILE A 757 -39.93 23.94 -13.63
N ALA A 758 -39.77 24.98 -14.47
CA ALA A 758 -39.90 26.37 -14.05
C ALA A 758 -40.98 27.09 -14.86
N ARG A 759 -41.77 27.94 -14.21
CA ARG A 759 -42.76 28.79 -14.90
C ARG A 759 -42.66 30.22 -14.43
N LYS A 760 -42.65 31.13 -15.39
CA LYS A 760 -42.62 32.57 -15.13
C LYS A 760 -44.00 33.08 -14.72
N PHE A 761 -44.03 33.95 -13.71
CA PHE A 761 -45.24 34.71 -13.36
C PHE A 761 -44.90 36.14 -12.96
N THR A 762 -45.86 37.04 -13.13
CA THR A 762 -45.71 38.46 -12.78
C THR A 762 -46.58 38.77 -11.57
N VAL A 763 -46.05 39.52 -10.60
CA VAL A 763 -46.86 40.13 -9.54
C VAL A 763 -47.21 41.56 -9.96
N MET A 764 -48.49 41.89 -9.98
CA MET A 764 -49.01 43.22 -10.32
C MET A 764 -50.23 43.54 -9.45
N ARG A 765 -50.14 44.61 -8.67
CA ARG A 765 -51.20 45.12 -7.79
C ARG A 765 -51.84 46.40 -8.28
#